data_AF-A0A2S5L3E7-F1
#
_entry.id   AF-A0A2S5L3E7-F1
#
_cell.length_a   1.000
_cell.length_b   1.000
_cell.length_c   1.000
_cell.angle_alpha   90.00
_cell.angle_beta   90.00
_cell.angle_gamma   90.00
#
_symmetry.space_group_name_H-M   'P 1'
#
loop_
_entity.id
_entity.type
_entity.pdbx_description
1 polymer ?
#
loop_
_entity_poly.entity_id
_entity_poly.type
_entity_poly.pdbx_seq_one_letter_code
_entity_poly.pdbx_strand_id
1 'polypeptide(L)'
;MNQISSFQIDNYLPFMRDVVRCEQSLHELNLMWRIIESSAKMNCPVEAKSILPTMAATRDGFNRLEKELVLSLVQEKVATVFNEIGTKAKYVIDILVRNLYERTADVGFLATDRELCSFVAGLSGSVEDIRLRLRAYRSKYTVYDEIILLDLHGNVLVQINQETPIEGSLDPLIYETLTSESYVETYRYTDLRPNKDKALIYSKRMLHPETGAVIGILCLCFNFVEEMAGIFESHRDPSMRSVMLLLDQNQHVIETSDARWIPVGAVVPVNHDAKSSLMIYGGREYLVATFKAKGYQGYMGPKGWQGQVMTPVDIAFTGKETSALKSLDAKVARGLLSHAQSFCPPLFEVMTAASTIRRVVWNGQVMTVGQKGELFKLKTILDQISETGTRSNELFAQSINDLYETVLASRLQDSEFMSHLLVDLLDRNLYERSDDCRWWAVTPELRLALASGRIDAAIVSRITEILNYINQLYTVYTRIFVYDKQGLIIASTNAVDELGSVIGSKIDESTLTEVLSLRNEQQYYVSPFEPSALYKNRPTYIYHAAIMAPDGAEVVGGIGIVFDATPEFNAMLLGGTAESQSIKAFYIDREANIISSTDPSRPVGSLLDIDPDLLSLGNGKSASRIVVRDGHYCILGCSVSDGYREFKVTDGYKEDVIAVVYDAFGEVRNHFSSANDSSAIIQSHAVESTDPEFATFFVDEILFALEAEIVLEALPASEISSVSIGSRSERVGVIAIQHEGRGSNYVWVYDLSYLLSGTPSVVDSNSQVIVIMCGTHKIGLLVGALHSVAQFSQAQISTTPLADEKRGNLIKWIIKANDGNLFIQCVDVDFLLRMLTNPFDPVKQQ
;
A
#
# COMPACT_ATOMS: atom_id res chain seq x y z
N MET A 1 -4.60 -3.09 16.22
CA MET A 1 -3.78 -4.26 16.57
C MET A 1 -3.50 -4.24 18.07
N ASN A 2 -3.61 -5.39 18.75
CA ASN A 2 -3.23 -5.51 20.17
C ASN A 2 -1.71 -5.40 20.31
N GLN A 3 -1.23 -4.68 21.32
CA GLN A 3 0.20 -4.57 21.63
C GLN A 3 0.79 -5.95 21.91
N ILE A 4 1.88 -6.29 21.21
CA ILE A 4 2.69 -7.48 21.50
C ILE A 4 3.29 -7.29 22.89
N SER A 5 3.04 -8.23 23.79
CA SER A 5 3.64 -8.21 25.13
C SER A 5 5.14 -8.53 25.07
N SER A 6 5.91 -8.10 26.07
CA SER A 6 7.35 -8.37 26.14
C SER A 6 7.70 -9.86 25.99
N PHE A 7 6.88 -10.75 26.54
CA PHE A 7 7.05 -12.20 26.46
C PHE A 7 6.82 -12.78 25.05
N GLN A 8 6.00 -12.13 24.23
CA GLN A 8 5.74 -12.58 22.86
C GLN A 8 6.88 -12.19 21.89
N ILE A 9 7.66 -11.16 22.21
CA ILE A 9 8.82 -10.71 21.42
C ILE A 9 9.87 -11.80 21.36
N ASP A 10 10.17 -12.42 22.49
CA ASP A 10 11.19 -13.46 22.62
C ASP A 10 10.91 -14.66 21.69
N ASN A 11 9.64 -14.88 21.34
CA ASN A 11 9.24 -15.93 20.39
C ASN A 11 9.52 -15.56 18.93
N TYR A 12 9.56 -14.27 18.57
CA TYR A 12 9.75 -13.82 17.19
C TYR A 12 11.19 -13.41 16.88
N LEU A 13 11.88 -12.85 17.88
CA LEU A 13 13.21 -12.28 17.74
C LEU A 13 14.25 -13.25 17.11
N PRO A 14 14.27 -14.56 17.42
CA PRO A 14 15.21 -15.51 16.78
C PRO A 14 15.09 -15.60 15.25
N PHE A 15 13.95 -15.23 14.70
CA PHE A 15 13.65 -15.28 13.27
C PHE A 15 13.96 -13.96 12.54
N MET A 16 14.32 -12.89 13.27
CA MET A 16 14.60 -11.55 12.75
C MET A 16 16.08 -11.20 12.89
N ARG A 17 16.92 -11.73 11.99
CA ARG A 17 18.39 -11.61 12.08
C ARG A 17 18.91 -10.18 12.14
N ASP A 18 18.28 -9.27 11.41
CA ASP A 18 18.65 -7.86 11.37
C ASP A 18 18.30 -7.15 12.68
N VAL A 19 17.14 -7.44 13.27
CA VAL A 19 16.74 -6.93 14.59
C VAL A 19 17.66 -7.46 15.68
N VAL A 20 18.05 -8.74 15.64
CA VAL A 20 19.02 -9.32 16.58
C VAL A 20 20.39 -8.63 16.48
N ARG A 21 20.86 -8.30 15.27
CA ARG A 21 22.11 -7.55 15.08
C ARG A 21 22.01 -6.13 15.65
N CYS A 22 20.87 -5.47 15.47
CA CYS A 22 20.60 -4.16 16.05
C CYS A 22 20.61 -4.23 17.59
N GLU A 23 19.89 -5.18 18.18
CA GLU A 23 19.88 -5.42 19.63
C GLU A 23 21.30 -5.62 20.18
N GLN A 24 22.10 -6.49 19.54
CA GLN A 24 23.50 -6.73 19.94
C GLN A 24 24.34 -5.45 19.89
N SER A 25 24.19 -4.65 18.83
CA SER A 25 24.94 -3.39 18.68
C SER A 25 24.56 -2.36 19.75
N LEU A 26 23.27 -2.26 20.08
CA LEU A 26 22.78 -1.38 21.16
C LEU A 26 23.27 -1.85 22.53
N HIS A 27 23.27 -3.17 22.76
CA HIS A 27 23.77 -3.76 23.99
C HIS A 27 25.27 -3.49 24.19
N GLU A 28 26.08 -3.61 23.13
CA GLU A 28 27.51 -3.27 23.14
C GLU A 28 27.76 -1.80 23.49
N LEU A 29 27.00 -0.88 22.90
CA LEU A 29 27.09 0.54 23.22
C LEU A 29 26.76 0.82 24.69
N ASN A 30 25.71 0.19 25.22
CA ASN A 30 25.30 0.33 26.60
C ASN A 30 26.39 -0.16 27.57
N LEU A 31 27.05 -1.27 27.24
CA LEU A 31 28.24 -1.76 27.96
C LEU A 31 29.39 -0.75 27.93
N MET A 32 29.67 -0.15 26.76
CA MET A 32 30.71 0.89 26.64
C MET A 32 30.41 2.09 27.55
N TRP A 33 29.17 2.61 27.54
CA TRP A 33 28.75 3.71 28.42
C TRP A 33 28.96 3.40 29.91
N ARG A 34 28.66 2.16 30.33
CA ARG A 34 28.85 1.70 31.71
C ARG A 34 30.33 1.64 32.11
N ILE A 35 31.20 1.23 31.19
CA ILE A 35 32.65 1.20 31.40
C ILE A 35 33.19 2.63 31.52
N ILE A 36 32.77 3.55 30.65
CA ILE A 36 33.20 4.95 30.66
C ILE A 36 32.77 5.64 31.95
N GLU A 37 31.51 5.47 32.37
CA GLU A 37 30.99 6.02 33.64
C GLU A 37 31.79 5.51 34.84
N SER A 38 32.07 4.21 34.88
CA SER A 38 32.85 3.59 35.97
C SER A 38 34.29 4.11 35.99
N SER A 39 34.91 4.25 34.82
CA SER A 39 36.24 4.83 34.67
C SER A 39 36.28 6.29 35.14
N ALA A 40 35.27 7.09 34.79
CA ALA A 40 35.15 8.47 35.23
C ALA A 40 35.01 8.59 36.76
N LYS A 41 34.18 7.74 37.37
CA LYS A 41 34.02 7.67 38.84
C LYS A 41 35.30 7.27 39.56
N MET A 42 36.11 6.38 38.98
CA MET A 42 37.34 5.88 39.61
C MET A 42 38.54 6.82 39.41
N ASN A 43 38.65 7.47 38.24
CA ASN A 43 39.86 8.22 37.86
C ASN A 43 39.75 9.74 38.02
N CYS A 44 38.55 10.33 37.96
CA CYS A 44 38.32 11.79 38.01
C CYS A 44 37.06 12.18 38.82
N PRO A 45 36.92 11.77 40.10
CA PRO A 45 35.67 11.92 40.85
C PRO A 45 35.29 13.38 41.18
N VAL A 46 36.26 14.29 41.26
CA VAL A 46 36.02 15.70 41.61
C VAL A 46 35.71 16.52 40.36
N GLU A 47 36.48 16.31 39.30
CA GLU A 47 36.41 17.05 38.04
C GLU A 47 35.21 16.60 37.19
N ALA A 48 34.86 15.31 37.22
CA ALA A 48 33.71 14.79 36.48
C ALA A 48 32.37 14.98 37.22
N LYS A 49 32.36 15.59 38.41
CA LYS A 49 31.16 15.70 39.26
C LYS A 49 29.97 16.38 38.57
N SER A 50 30.23 17.31 37.66
CA SER A 50 29.20 17.99 36.84
C SER A 50 28.69 17.14 35.67
N ILE A 51 29.47 16.15 35.20
CA ILE A 51 29.21 15.35 33.99
C ILE A 51 28.57 14.00 34.34
N LEU A 52 28.95 13.41 35.48
CA LEU A 52 28.48 12.11 35.94
C LEU A 52 26.94 11.98 36.01
N PRO A 53 26.17 12.97 36.50
CA PRO A 53 24.70 12.90 36.50
C PRO A 53 24.11 12.85 35.10
N THR A 54 24.64 13.65 34.17
CA THR A 54 24.20 13.68 32.77
C THR A 54 24.54 12.37 32.07
N MET A 55 25.73 11.80 32.29
CA MET A 55 26.11 10.49 31.74
C MET A 55 25.18 9.37 32.24
N ALA A 56 24.86 9.36 33.55
CA ALA A 56 23.94 8.39 34.11
C ALA A 56 22.54 8.53 33.49
N ALA A 57 22.03 9.76 33.37
CA ALA A 57 20.73 10.03 32.76
C ALA A 57 20.68 9.59 31.28
N THR A 58 21.74 9.83 30.51
CA THR A 58 21.75 9.38 29.11
C THR A 58 21.93 7.87 28.98
N ARG A 59 22.74 7.23 29.82
CA ARG A 59 22.84 5.77 29.86
C ARG A 59 21.47 5.14 30.15
N ASP A 60 20.74 5.69 31.12
CA ASP A 60 19.38 5.23 31.43
C ASP A 60 18.42 5.48 30.25
N GLY A 61 18.58 6.61 29.55
CA GLY A 61 17.90 6.91 28.29
C GLY A 61 18.17 5.89 27.18
N PHE A 62 19.44 5.51 26.95
CA PHE A 62 19.83 4.48 25.99
C PHE A 62 19.30 3.10 26.36
N ASN A 63 19.34 2.72 27.64
CA ASN A 63 18.77 1.46 28.12
C ASN A 63 17.27 1.35 27.84
N ARG A 64 16.53 2.46 28.02
CA ARG A 64 15.10 2.51 27.70
C ARG A 64 14.88 2.41 26.19
N LEU A 65 15.65 3.16 25.40
CA LEU A 65 15.53 3.15 23.95
C LEU A 65 15.88 1.80 23.33
N GLU A 66 16.92 1.13 23.81
CA GLU A 66 17.28 -0.23 23.37
C GLU A 66 16.07 -1.15 23.41
N LYS A 67 15.36 -1.17 24.54
CA LYS A 67 14.16 -1.99 24.74
C LYS A 67 13.00 -1.55 23.87
N GLU A 68 12.73 -0.25 23.81
CA GLU A 68 11.58 0.29 23.09
C GLU A 68 11.76 0.23 21.56
N LEU A 69 12.97 0.45 21.05
CA LEU A 69 13.29 0.36 19.62
C LEU A 69 13.22 -1.08 19.13
N VAL A 70 13.81 -2.03 19.86
CA VAL A 70 13.71 -3.47 19.52
C VAL A 70 12.25 -3.91 19.57
N LEU A 71 11.50 -3.51 20.59
CA LEU A 71 10.05 -3.75 20.67
C LEU A 71 9.31 -3.21 19.45
N SER A 72 9.54 -1.96 19.06
CA SER A 72 8.90 -1.32 17.91
C SER A 72 9.27 -2.02 16.59
N LEU A 73 10.53 -2.37 16.38
CA LEU A 73 11.00 -3.11 15.20
C LEU A 73 10.31 -4.47 15.07
N VAL A 74 10.24 -5.24 16.16
CA VAL A 74 9.57 -6.54 16.16
C VAL A 74 8.07 -6.36 15.93
N GLN A 75 7.43 -5.39 16.59
CA GLN A 75 6.01 -5.10 16.42
C GLN A 75 5.66 -4.75 14.97
N GLU A 76 6.43 -3.86 14.34
CA GLU A 76 6.19 -3.44 12.96
C GLU A 76 6.43 -4.58 11.96
N LYS A 77 7.50 -5.39 12.15
CA LYS A 77 7.73 -6.56 11.30
C LYS A 77 6.64 -7.62 11.42
N VAL A 78 6.20 -7.90 12.65
CA VAL A 78 5.07 -8.84 12.87
C VAL A 78 3.80 -8.27 12.26
N ALA A 79 3.50 -7.00 12.49
CA ALA A 79 2.32 -6.34 11.94
C ALA A 79 2.30 -6.38 10.41
N THR A 80 3.45 -6.09 9.77
CA THR A 80 3.66 -6.17 8.32
C THR A 80 3.26 -7.55 7.78
N VAL A 81 3.82 -8.62 8.34
CA VAL A 81 3.50 -9.98 7.87
C VAL A 81 2.04 -10.33 8.13
N PHE A 82 1.47 -9.96 9.28
CA PHE A 82 0.06 -10.21 9.58
C PHE A 82 -0.90 -9.47 8.66
N ASN A 83 -0.58 -8.22 8.30
CA ASN A 83 -1.35 -7.44 7.34
C ASN A 83 -1.26 -8.12 5.96
N GLU A 84 -0.08 -8.54 5.52
CA GLU A 84 0.10 -9.25 4.24
C GLU A 84 -0.77 -10.52 4.18
N ILE A 85 -0.60 -11.44 5.14
CA ILE A 85 -1.34 -12.71 5.14
C ILE A 85 -2.84 -12.50 5.37
N GLY A 86 -3.21 -11.48 6.16
CA GLY A 86 -4.61 -11.19 6.47
C GLY A 86 -5.35 -10.63 5.27
N THR A 87 -4.71 -9.73 4.53
CA THR A 87 -5.23 -9.14 3.31
C THR A 87 -5.42 -10.24 2.25
N LYS A 88 -4.43 -11.12 2.05
CA LYS A 88 -4.55 -12.31 1.19
C LYS A 88 -5.68 -13.25 1.62
N ALA A 89 -5.77 -13.59 2.91
CA ALA A 89 -6.79 -14.51 3.44
C ALA A 89 -8.21 -13.98 3.23
N LYS A 90 -8.42 -12.68 3.45
CA LYS A 90 -9.70 -12.02 3.21
C LYS A 90 -10.10 -12.05 1.74
N TYR A 91 -9.17 -11.84 0.82
CA TYR A 91 -9.48 -11.86 -0.61
C TYR A 91 -9.81 -13.24 -1.16
N VAL A 92 -9.12 -14.29 -0.69
CA VAL A 92 -9.47 -15.68 -1.07
C VAL A 92 -10.96 -15.93 -0.89
N ILE A 93 -11.53 -15.52 0.25
CA ILE A 93 -12.93 -15.75 0.53
C ILE A 93 -13.86 -14.72 -0.12
N ASP A 94 -13.47 -13.44 -0.16
CA ASP A 94 -14.32 -12.38 -0.72
C ASP A 94 -14.46 -12.49 -2.25
N ILE A 95 -13.40 -12.85 -2.99
CA ILE A 95 -13.47 -13.10 -4.45
C ILE A 95 -14.38 -14.30 -4.72
N LEU A 96 -14.17 -15.41 -4.02
CA LEU A 96 -14.95 -16.62 -4.19
C LEU A 96 -16.44 -16.36 -3.94
N VAL A 97 -16.80 -15.68 -2.84
CA VAL A 97 -18.21 -15.39 -2.52
C VAL A 97 -18.87 -14.50 -3.58
N ARG A 98 -18.14 -13.55 -4.16
CA ARG A 98 -18.65 -12.75 -5.29
C ARG A 98 -18.90 -13.61 -6.52
N ASN A 99 -17.95 -14.47 -6.89
CA ASN A 99 -18.12 -15.36 -8.05
C ASN A 99 -19.28 -16.34 -7.88
N LEU A 100 -19.49 -16.82 -6.65
CA LEU A 100 -20.58 -17.74 -6.31
C LEU A 100 -21.95 -17.06 -6.28
N TYR A 101 -22.01 -15.75 -5.97
CA TYR A 101 -23.26 -14.99 -6.01
C TYR A 101 -23.92 -15.02 -7.40
N GLU A 102 -23.13 -14.82 -8.46
CA GLU A 102 -23.63 -14.81 -9.85
C GLU A 102 -24.30 -16.15 -10.22
N ARG A 103 -23.79 -17.26 -9.68
CA ARG A 103 -24.33 -18.62 -9.91
C ARG A 103 -25.77 -18.78 -9.40
N THR A 104 -26.16 -17.97 -8.42
CA THR A 104 -27.53 -17.95 -7.88
C THR A 104 -28.54 -17.38 -8.89
N ALA A 105 -28.12 -16.40 -9.69
CA ALA A 105 -28.90 -15.83 -10.79
C ALA A 105 -28.91 -16.78 -11.99
N ASP A 106 -27.76 -17.38 -12.33
CA ASP A 106 -27.60 -18.29 -13.47
C ASP A 106 -28.54 -19.50 -13.43
N VAL A 107 -28.54 -20.24 -12.31
CA VAL A 107 -29.48 -21.36 -12.12
C VAL A 107 -30.93 -20.85 -12.10
N GLY A 108 -31.11 -19.62 -11.60
CA GLY A 108 -32.37 -18.92 -11.54
C GLY A 108 -33.01 -18.74 -12.90
N PHE A 109 -32.21 -18.27 -13.86
CA PHE A 109 -32.58 -17.95 -15.23
C PHE A 109 -32.65 -19.20 -16.12
N LEU A 110 -31.62 -20.03 -16.11
CA LEU A 110 -31.56 -21.20 -17.00
C LEU A 110 -32.67 -22.21 -16.69
N ALA A 111 -33.14 -22.29 -15.43
CA ALA A 111 -34.29 -23.12 -15.05
C ALA A 111 -35.63 -22.62 -15.65
N THR A 112 -35.66 -21.44 -16.26
CA THR A 112 -36.83 -20.86 -16.95
C THR A 112 -36.71 -20.88 -18.46
N ASP A 113 -35.60 -21.41 -19.00
CA ASP A 113 -35.40 -21.56 -20.43
C ASP A 113 -36.52 -22.38 -21.05
N ARG A 114 -37.19 -21.81 -22.05
CA ARG A 114 -38.41 -22.40 -22.60
C ARG A 114 -38.17 -23.74 -23.29
N GLU A 115 -37.06 -23.91 -23.99
CA GLU A 115 -36.75 -25.18 -24.66
C GLU A 115 -36.44 -26.26 -23.64
N LEU A 116 -35.67 -25.94 -22.60
CA LEU A 116 -35.39 -26.87 -21.50
C LEU A 116 -36.68 -27.25 -20.76
N CYS A 117 -37.52 -26.28 -20.39
CA CYS A 117 -38.79 -26.52 -19.71
C CYS A 117 -39.77 -27.33 -20.57
N SER A 118 -39.85 -27.08 -21.88
CA SER A 118 -40.72 -27.82 -22.78
C SER A 118 -40.30 -29.29 -22.90
N PHE A 119 -38.98 -29.54 -22.92
CA PHE A 119 -38.43 -30.89 -22.93
C PHE A 119 -38.68 -31.65 -21.63
N VAL A 120 -38.39 -31.03 -20.49
CA VAL A 120 -38.62 -31.65 -19.17
C VAL A 120 -40.12 -31.93 -18.94
N ALA A 121 -41.00 -31.10 -19.48
CA ALA A 121 -42.46 -31.34 -19.47
C ALA A 121 -42.93 -32.43 -20.44
N GLY A 122 -42.05 -32.98 -21.29
CA GLY A 122 -42.39 -33.99 -22.29
C GLY A 122 -43.17 -33.44 -23.50
N LEU A 123 -43.11 -32.13 -23.76
CA LEU A 123 -43.85 -31.46 -24.83
C LEU A 123 -43.12 -31.49 -26.18
N SER A 124 -41.80 -31.27 -26.17
CA SER A 124 -40.98 -31.16 -27.38
C SER A 124 -39.48 -31.34 -27.10
N GLY A 125 -38.68 -31.56 -28.15
CA GLY A 125 -37.22 -31.64 -28.08
C GLY A 125 -36.68 -33.07 -27.96
N SER A 126 -35.46 -33.28 -28.44
CA SER A 126 -34.72 -34.53 -28.26
C SER A 126 -33.61 -34.36 -27.22
N VAL A 127 -33.19 -35.48 -26.62
CA VAL A 127 -32.06 -35.50 -25.66
C VAL A 127 -30.80 -34.88 -26.27
N GLU A 128 -30.53 -35.13 -27.56
CA GLU A 128 -29.35 -34.59 -28.26
C GLU A 128 -29.42 -33.07 -28.44
N ASP A 129 -30.59 -32.53 -28.84
CA ASP A 129 -30.79 -31.10 -29.03
C ASP A 129 -30.63 -30.33 -27.71
N ILE A 130 -31.22 -30.88 -26.64
CA ILE A 130 -31.13 -30.28 -25.30
C ILE A 130 -29.71 -30.35 -24.77
N ARG A 131 -28.99 -31.46 -25.00
CA ARG A 131 -27.57 -31.55 -24.64
C ARG A 131 -26.75 -30.50 -25.38
N LEU A 132 -27.01 -30.29 -26.67
CA LEU A 132 -26.32 -29.27 -27.46
C LEU A 132 -26.61 -27.86 -26.91
N ARG A 133 -27.85 -27.56 -26.54
CA ARG A 133 -28.25 -26.28 -25.91
C ARG A 133 -27.52 -26.05 -24.58
N LEU A 134 -27.48 -27.06 -23.71
CA LEU A 134 -26.76 -26.97 -22.43
C LEU A 134 -25.23 -26.82 -22.63
N ARG A 135 -24.65 -27.51 -23.63
CA ARG A 135 -23.23 -27.31 -24.00
C ARG A 135 -22.96 -25.91 -24.53
N ALA A 136 -23.89 -25.32 -25.29
CA ALA A 136 -23.78 -23.95 -25.80
C ALA A 136 -23.90 -22.89 -24.68
N TYR A 137 -24.60 -23.20 -23.60
CA TYR A 137 -24.58 -22.39 -22.36
C TYR A 137 -23.21 -22.51 -21.68
N ARG A 138 -22.75 -23.74 -21.40
CA ARG A 138 -21.46 -24.00 -20.76
C ARG A 138 -20.26 -23.44 -21.53
N SER A 139 -20.32 -23.37 -22.86
CA SER A 139 -19.23 -22.80 -23.66
C SER A 139 -19.12 -21.29 -23.55
N LYS A 140 -20.17 -20.61 -23.06
CA LYS A 140 -20.15 -19.18 -22.71
C LYS A 140 -19.71 -19.03 -21.25
N TYR A 141 -20.38 -19.75 -20.35
CA TYR A 141 -20.07 -19.76 -18.92
C TYR A 141 -19.14 -20.95 -18.57
N THR A 142 -17.84 -20.81 -18.85
CA THR A 142 -16.85 -21.88 -18.66
C THR A 142 -16.56 -22.20 -17.19
N VAL A 143 -17.11 -21.40 -16.27
CA VAL A 143 -17.17 -21.67 -14.82
C VAL A 143 -17.89 -22.97 -14.46
N TYR A 144 -18.71 -23.53 -15.36
CA TYR A 144 -19.41 -24.80 -15.17
C TYR A 144 -18.70 -25.96 -15.87
N ASP A 145 -18.60 -27.10 -15.18
CA ASP A 145 -18.06 -28.32 -15.76
C ASP A 145 -19.12 -29.43 -15.99
N GLU A 146 -20.32 -29.25 -15.45
CA GLU A 146 -21.44 -30.16 -15.65
C GLU A 146 -22.78 -29.45 -15.46
N ILE A 147 -23.77 -29.85 -16.26
CA ILE A 147 -25.15 -29.37 -16.20
C ILE A 147 -26.07 -30.57 -16.42
N ILE A 148 -26.96 -30.79 -15.46
CA ILE A 148 -27.82 -31.97 -15.41
C ILE A 148 -29.29 -31.53 -15.31
N LEU A 149 -30.15 -32.19 -16.08
CA LEU A 149 -31.60 -32.12 -15.96
C LEU A 149 -32.11 -33.42 -15.34
N LEU A 150 -32.92 -33.29 -14.29
CA LEU A 150 -33.54 -34.42 -13.60
C LEU A 150 -35.08 -34.32 -13.70
N ASP A 151 -35.73 -35.48 -13.65
CA ASP A 151 -37.18 -35.55 -13.42
C ASP A 151 -37.54 -35.36 -11.94
N LEU A 152 -38.84 -35.46 -11.61
CA LEU A 152 -39.35 -35.32 -10.23
C LEU A 152 -38.88 -36.44 -9.28
N HIS A 153 -38.37 -37.55 -9.82
CA HIS A 153 -37.91 -38.70 -9.06
C HIS A 153 -36.38 -38.77 -8.94
N GLY A 154 -35.66 -37.82 -9.56
CA GLY A 154 -34.20 -37.78 -9.58
C GLY A 154 -33.57 -38.60 -10.70
N ASN A 155 -34.33 -39.09 -11.68
CA ASN A 155 -33.77 -39.76 -12.86
C ASN A 155 -33.14 -38.72 -13.78
N VAL A 156 -31.98 -39.04 -14.35
CA VAL A 156 -31.28 -38.14 -15.28
C VAL A 156 -31.97 -38.12 -16.63
N LEU A 157 -32.47 -36.95 -17.02
CA LEU A 157 -33.06 -36.71 -18.34
C LEU A 157 -31.96 -36.38 -19.35
N VAL A 158 -31.06 -35.45 -19.00
CA VAL A 158 -29.93 -35.01 -19.81
C VAL A 158 -28.77 -34.63 -18.91
N GLN A 159 -27.56 -34.94 -19.36
CA GLN A 159 -26.29 -34.46 -18.81
C GLN A 159 -25.39 -34.02 -19.97
N ILE A 160 -24.49 -33.06 -19.75
CA ILE A 160 -23.59 -32.58 -20.81
C ILE A 160 -22.34 -33.43 -20.97
N ASN A 161 -21.79 -33.96 -19.87
CA ASN A 161 -20.65 -34.88 -19.92
C ASN A 161 -21.12 -36.32 -20.13
N GLN A 162 -20.75 -36.91 -21.27
CA GLN A 162 -21.10 -38.31 -21.58
C GLN A 162 -20.00 -39.29 -21.20
N GLU A 163 -18.82 -38.83 -20.79
CA GLU A 163 -17.70 -39.68 -20.38
C GLU A 163 -17.96 -40.34 -19.01
N THR A 164 -18.80 -39.72 -18.19
CA THR A 164 -19.13 -40.16 -16.83
C THR A 164 -20.65 -40.30 -16.67
N PRO A 165 -21.26 -41.34 -17.27
CA PRO A 165 -22.71 -41.47 -17.30
C PRO A 165 -23.32 -41.71 -15.92
N ILE A 166 -24.36 -40.92 -15.61
CA ILE A 166 -25.23 -41.09 -14.43
C ILE A 166 -26.67 -41.38 -14.90
N GLU A 167 -27.33 -42.31 -14.22
CA GLU A 167 -28.72 -42.72 -14.53
C GLU A 167 -29.76 -41.96 -13.68
N GLY A 168 -29.38 -41.57 -12.46
CA GLY A 168 -30.25 -40.96 -11.48
C GLY A 168 -29.51 -40.66 -10.19
N SER A 169 -30.20 -40.04 -9.24
CA SER A 169 -29.66 -39.72 -7.93
C SER A 169 -30.69 -39.99 -6.84
N LEU A 170 -30.19 -40.38 -5.66
CA LEU A 170 -30.97 -40.46 -4.42
C LEU A 170 -30.54 -39.39 -3.41
N ASP A 171 -29.75 -38.42 -3.84
CA ASP A 171 -29.24 -37.34 -2.99
C ASP A 171 -30.42 -36.54 -2.39
N PRO A 172 -30.40 -36.20 -1.08
CA PRO A 172 -31.40 -35.33 -0.46
C PRO A 172 -31.64 -34.01 -1.20
N LEU A 173 -30.68 -33.57 -2.01
CA LEU A 173 -30.74 -32.39 -2.87
C LEU A 173 -32.02 -32.36 -3.71
N ILE A 174 -32.48 -33.52 -4.20
CA ILE A 174 -33.67 -33.61 -5.04
C ILE A 174 -34.89 -33.11 -4.27
N TYR A 175 -35.12 -33.66 -3.08
CA TYR A 175 -36.24 -33.27 -2.22
C TYR A 175 -36.11 -31.82 -1.73
N GLU A 176 -34.90 -31.42 -1.31
CA GLU A 176 -34.58 -30.05 -0.90
C GLU A 176 -34.93 -29.05 -2.01
N THR A 177 -34.60 -29.37 -3.27
CA THR A 177 -34.85 -28.51 -4.43
C THR A 177 -36.32 -28.44 -4.79
N LEU A 178 -37.04 -29.58 -4.80
CA LEU A 178 -38.46 -29.62 -5.16
C LEU A 178 -39.35 -28.87 -4.15
N THR A 179 -38.94 -28.85 -2.88
CA THR A 179 -39.67 -28.17 -1.80
C THR A 179 -39.30 -26.68 -1.65
N SER A 180 -38.17 -26.26 -2.22
CA SER A 180 -37.75 -24.86 -2.23
C SER A 180 -38.43 -24.06 -3.34
N GLU A 181 -38.79 -22.81 -3.04
CA GLU A 181 -39.22 -21.83 -4.07
C GLU A 181 -38.05 -21.07 -4.69
N SER A 182 -36.89 -21.09 -4.03
CA SER A 182 -35.64 -20.47 -4.47
C SER A 182 -34.64 -21.55 -4.95
N TYR A 183 -33.45 -21.12 -5.36
CA TYR A 183 -32.34 -22.03 -5.59
C TYR A 183 -31.93 -22.77 -4.29
N VAL A 184 -31.32 -23.93 -4.44
CA VAL A 184 -30.66 -24.69 -3.38
C VAL A 184 -29.18 -24.79 -3.72
N GLU A 185 -28.33 -24.51 -2.73
CA GLU A 185 -26.87 -24.60 -2.84
C GLU A 185 -26.37 -25.74 -1.95
N THR A 186 -25.58 -26.64 -2.51
CA THR A 186 -24.99 -27.76 -1.75
C THR A 186 -23.53 -27.98 -2.09
N TYR A 187 -22.74 -28.27 -1.05
CA TYR A 187 -21.35 -28.70 -1.18
C TYR A 187 -21.12 -29.99 -0.38
N ARG A 188 -21.25 -31.13 -1.06
CA ARG A 188 -21.09 -32.47 -0.46
C ARG A 188 -20.73 -33.50 -1.53
N TYR A 189 -20.37 -34.71 -1.08
CA TYR A 189 -20.36 -35.87 -1.96
C TYR A 189 -21.78 -36.10 -2.50
N THR A 190 -21.89 -36.42 -3.78
CA THR A 190 -23.17 -36.71 -4.44
C THR A 190 -22.96 -37.72 -5.58
N ASP A 191 -23.93 -38.61 -5.75
CA ASP A 191 -23.95 -39.59 -6.84
C ASP A 191 -24.19 -38.96 -8.22
N LEU A 192 -24.59 -37.68 -8.28
CA LEU A 192 -24.59 -36.87 -9.49
C LEU A 192 -23.18 -36.55 -10.01
N ARG A 193 -22.14 -36.66 -9.17
CA ARG A 193 -20.74 -36.41 -9.52
C ARG A 193 -19.84 -37.49 -8.89
N PRO A 194 -19.97 -38.77 -9.29
CA PRO A 194 -19.37 -39.89 -8.58
C PRO A 194 -17.82 -39.89 -8.60
N ASN A 195 -17.22 -39.18 -9.56
CA ASN A 195 -15.77 -39.06 -9.68
C ASN A 195 -15.18 -37.89 -8.87
N LYS A 196 -16.00 -37.17 -8.11
CA LYS A 196 -15.55 -36.07 -7.24
C LYS A 196 -15.84 -36.40 -5.78
N ASP A 197 -14.88 -36.09 -4.91
CA ASP A 197 -15.06 -36.25 -3.46
C ASP A 197 -16.21 -35.35 -2.94
N LYS A 198 -16.29 -34.13 -3.45
CA LYS A 198 -17.38 -33.18 -3.21
C LYS A 198 -17.67 -32.37 -4.47
N ALA A 199 -18.92 -31.99 -4.66
CA ALA A 199 -19.35 -31.10 -5.73
C ALA A 199 -20.11 -29.91 -5.16
N LEU A 200 -19.85 -28.71 -5.70
CA LEU A 200 -20.67 -27.53 -5.45
C LEU A 200 -21.76 -27.46 -6.52
N ILE A 201 -23.01 -27.71 -6.12
CA ILE A 201 -24.17 -27.76 -7.01
C ILE A 201 -25.17 -26.68 -6.61
N TYR A 202 -25.57 -25.89 -7.60
CA TYR A 202 -26.72 -25.01 -7.55
C TYR A 202 -27.87 -25.69 -8.27
N SER A 203 -29.00 -25.86 -7.60
CA SER A 203 -30.18 -26.50 -8.20
C SER A 203 -31.44 -25.66 -8.05
N LYS A 204 -32.36 -25.79 -9.01
CA LYS A 204 -33.65 -25.12 -8.98
C LYS A 204 -34.73 -25.97 -9.62
N ARG A 205 -35.93 -25.92 -9.04
CA ARG A 205 -37.12 -26.55 -9.62
C ARG A 205 -37.48 -25.90 -10.96
N MET A 206 -37.79 -26.71 -11.96
CA MET A 206 -38.27 -26.26 -13.26
C MET A 206 -39.80 -26.30 -13.29
N LEU A 207 -40.41 -25.32 -13.95
CA LEU A 207 -41.86 -25.17 -14.01
C LEU A 207 -42.36 -25.37 -15.45
N HIS A 208 -43.53 -26.00 -15.57
CA HIS A 208 -44.20 -26.17 -16.85
C HIS A 208 -44.49 -24.80 -17.49
N PRO A 209 -44.16 -24.59 -18.77
CA PRO A 209 -44.27 -23.28 -19.43
C PRO A 209 -45.72 -22.77 -19.62
N GLU A 210 -46.73 -23.53 -19.20
CA GLU A 210 -48.14 -23.22 -19.42
C GLU A 210 -48.95 -23.36 -18.13
N THR A 211 -48.77 -24.49 -17.41
CA THR A 211 -49.52 -24.76 -16.19
C THR A 211 -48.84 -24.25 -14.92
N GLY A 212 -47.53 -23.93 -14.98
CA GLY A 212 -46.73 -23.57 -13.82
C GLY A 212 -46.47 -24.71 -12.83
N ALA A 213 -46.88 -25.95 -13.15
CA ALA A 213 -46.61 -27.12 -12.32
C ALA A 213 -45.11 -27.43 -12.27
N VAL A 214 -44.62 -27.98 -11.16
CA VAL A 214 -43.23 -28.46 -11.07
C VAL A 214 -43.05 -29.68 -11.95
N ILE A 215 -42.05 -29.66 -12.84
CA ILE A 215 -41.82 -30.70 -13.86
C ILE A 215 -40.48 -31.43 -13.72
N GLY A 216 -39.51 -30.83 -13.02
CA GLY A 216 -38.18 -31.42 -12.86
C GLY A 216 -37.22 -30.47 -12.16
N ILE A 217 -35.93 -30.76 -12.28
CA ILE A 217 -34.86 -30.02 -11.59
C ILE A 217 -33.73 -29.73 -12.58
N LEU A 218 -33.21 -28.51 -12.55
CA LEU A 218 -31.94 -28.14 -13.17
C LEU A 218 -30.84 -28.15 -12.09
N CYS A 219 -29.70 -28.75 -12.39
CA CYS A 219 -28.50 -28.74 -11.56
C CYS A 219 -27.31 -28.16 -12.34
N LEU A 220 -26.68 -27.11 -11.82
CA LEU A 220 -25.43 -26.53 -12.31
C LEU A 220 -24.29 -26.92 -11.38
N CYS A 221 -23.28 -27.62 -11.92
CA CYS A 221 -22.10 -28.02 -11.17
C CYS A 221 -20.97 -27.03 -11.45
N PHE A 222 -20.57 -26.29 -10.42
CA PHE A 222 -19.49 -25.31 -10.51
C PHE A 222 -18.13 -26.01 -10.56
N ASN A 223 -17.22 -25.55 -11.44
CA ASN A 223 -15.85 -26.04 -11.49
C ASN A 223 -15.00 -25.42 -10.37
N PHE A 224 -15.38 -25.75 -9.15
CA PHE A 224 -14.84 -25.19 -7.92
C PHE A 224 -13.32 -25.34 -7.78
N VAL A 225 -12.76 -26.48 -8.17
CA VAL A 225 -11.31 -26.76 -8.05
C VAL A 225 -10.49 -25.87 -8.98
N GLU A 226 -10.92 -25.75 -10.25
CA GLU A 226 -10.26 -24.88 -11.24
C GLU A 226 -10.34 -23.41 -10.82
N GLU A 227 -11.50 -22.99 -10.30
CA GLU A 227 -11.69 -21.64 -9.80
C GLU A 227 -10.72 -21.28 -8.67
N MET A 228 -10.61 -22.17 -7.67
CA MET A 228 -9.69 -21.97 -6.55
C MET A 228 -8.23 -21.97 -7.00
N ALA A 229 -7.86 -22.82 -7.97
CA ALA A 229 -6.52 -22.82 -8.55
C ALA A 229 -6.19 -21.47 -9.21
N GLY A 230 -7.13 -20.88 -9.95
CA GLY A 230 -6.98 -19.55 -10.54
C GLY A 230 -6.80 -18.46 -9.49
N ILE A 231 -7.65 -18.44 -8.45
CA ILE A 231 -7.55 -17.47 -7.35
C ILE A 231 -6.20 -17.59 -6.63
N PHE A 232 -5.72 -18.81 -6.38
CA PHE A 232 -4.44 -19.03 -5.73
C PHE A 232 -3.26 -18.64 -6.61
N GLU A 233 -3.29 -18.93 -7.92
CA GLU A 233 -2.17 -18.59 -8.81
C GLU A 233 -2.00 -17.08 -8.99
N SER A 234 -3.11 -16.32 -9.06
CA SER A 234 -3.05 -14.85 -9.19
C SER A 234 -2.52 -14.15 -7.94
N HIS A 235 -2.76 -14.71 -6.75
CA HIS A 235 -2.53 -14.01 -5.47
C HIS A 235 -1.49 -14.68 -4.55
N ARG A 236 -0.89 -15.81 -4.97
CA ARG A 236 0.18 -16.49 -4.23
C ARG A 236 1.38 -15.58 -4.04
N ASP A 237 2.11 -15.81 -2.96
CA ASP A 237 3.43 -15.22 -2.79
C ASP A 237 4.36 -15.73 -3.91
N PRO A 238 4.97 -14.86 -4.74
CA PRO A 238 5.93 -15.28 -5.76
C PRO A 238 7.12 -16.06 -5.20
N SER A 239 7.48 -15.80 -3.94
CA SER A 239 8.53 -16.52 -3.20
C SER A 239 8.03 -17.80 -2.50
N MET A 240 6.74 -18.11 -2.61
CA MET A 240 6.11 -19.33 -2.08
C MET A 240 6.34 -19.54 -0.57
N ARG A 241 6.44 -18.45 0.21
CA ARG A 241 6.64 -18.52 1.67
C ARG A 241 5.36 -18.82 2.44
N SER A 242 4.20 -18.70 1.80
CA SER A 242 2.89 -18.83 2.42
C SER A 242 2.04 -19.83 1.67
N VAL A 243 1.15 -20.51 2.39
CA VAL A 243 0.10 -21.36 1.82
C VAL A 243 -1.26 -20.72 2.08
N MET A 244 -2.01 -20.56 0.99
CA MET A 244 -3.39 -20.08 0.96
C MET A 244 -4.33 -21.28 1.01
N LEU A 245 -5.39 -21.17 1.82
CA LEU A 245 -6.33 -22.23 2.13
C LEU A 245 -7.78 -21.70 2.11
N LEU A 246 -8.70 -22.55 1.71
CA LEU A 246 -10.12 -22.40 1.98
C LEU A 246 -10.55 -23.46 2.99
N LEU A 247 -11.26 -23.07 4.05
CA LEU A 247 -11.67 -23.94 5.15
C LEU A 247 -13.18 -24.08 5.25
N ASP A 248 -13.65 -25.21 5.77
CA ASP A 248 -15.05 -25.41 6.16
C ASP A 248 -15.34 -24.94 7.60
N GLN A 249 -16.60 -25.06 8.02
CA GLN A 249 -17.03 -24.68 9.38
C GLN A 249 -16.33 -25.46 10.50
N ASN A 250 -15.77 -26.63 10.18
CA ASN A 250 -15.09 -27.54 11.10
C ASN A 250 -13.56 -27.41 10.98
N GLN A 251 -13.06 -26.39 10.28
CA GLN A 251 -11.63 -26.10 10.08
C GLN A 251 -10.90 -27.16 9.23
N HIS A 252 -11.64 -27.95 8.45
CA HIS A 252 -11.03 -28.80 7.44
C HIS A 252 -10.68 -27.98 6.21
N VAL A 253 -9.50 -28.22 5.66
CA VAL A 253 -9.07 -27.68 4.38
C VAL A 253 -9.99 -28.23 3.28
N ILE A 254 -10.71 -27.33 2.63
CA ILE A 254 -11.52 -27.59 1.43
C ILE A 254 -10.61 -27.58 0.21
N GLU A 255 -9.81 -26.51 0.06
CA GLU A 255 -8.85 -26.34 -1.03
C GLU A 255 -7.57 -25.65 -0.54
N THR A 256 -6.48 -25.91 -1.25
CA THR A 256 -5.13 -25.49 -0.87
C THR A 256 -4.31 -25.10 -2.09
N SER A 257 -3.52 -24.03 -1.95
CA SER A 257 -2.54 -23.61 -2.96
C SER A 257 -1.33 -24.57 -3.07
N ASP A 258 -1.05 -25.38 -2.05
CA ASP A 258 -0.03 -26.43 -2.11
C ASP A 258 -0.44 -27.66 -1.29
N ALA A 259 -0.99 -28.66 -1.99
CA ALA A 259 -1.47 -29.91 -1.38
C ALA A 259 -0.34 -30.79 -0.82
N ARG A 260 0.92 -30.58 -1.22
CA ARG A 260 2.06 -31.32 -0.64
C ARG A 260 2.46 -30.74 0.72
N TRP A 261 2.21 -29.45 0.92
CA TRP A 261 2.49 -28.78 2.17
C TRP A 261 1.34 -28.97 3.16
N ILE A 262 0.12 -28.58 2.78
CA ILE A 262 -1.09 -28.77 3.59
C ILE A 262 -2.14 -29.44 2.72
N PRO A 263 -2.46 -30.73 2.93
CA PRO A 263 -3.38 -31.47 2.08
C PRO A 263 -4.84 -31.12 2.35
N VAL A 264 -5.69 -31.31 1.33
CA VAL A 264 -7.15 -31.26 1.46
C VAL A 264 -7.62 -32.25 2.54
N GLY A 265 -8.59 -31.82 3.34
CA GLY A 265 -9.14 -32.58 4.47
C GLY A 265 -8.33 -32.47 5.77
N ALA A 266 -7.15 -31.85 5.77
CA ALA A 266 -6.43 -31.58 7.01
C ALA A 266 -7.21 -30.63 7.93
N VAL A 267 -7.14 -30.86 9.25
CA VAL A 267 -7.61 -29.90 10.25
C VAL A 267 -6.45 -28.96 10.61
N VAL A 268 -6.67 -27.66 10.46
CA VAL A 268 -5.65 -26.63 10.70
C VAL A 268 -6.07 -25.67 11.81
N PRO A 269 -5.13 -25.08 12.57
CA PRO A 269 -5.45 -24.06 13.56
C PRO A 269 -6.01 -22.81 12.89
N VAL A 270 -6.96 -22.13 13.53
CA VAL A 270 -7.56 -20.88 13.04
C VAL A 270 -7.22 -19.68 13.92
N ASN A 271 -7.08 -18.51 13.30
CA ASN A 271 -6.83 -17.25 14.00
C ASN A 271 -7.79 -16.16 13.51
N HIS A 272 -8.99 -16.14 14.09
CA HIS A 272 -10.02 -15.14 13.77
C HIS A 272 -9.77 -13.77 14.38
N ASP A 273 -9.09 -13.75 15.53
CA ASP A 273 -8.83 -12.52 16.27
C ASP A 273 -7.62 -11.75 15.70
N ALA A 274 -6.98 -12.28 14.66
CA ALA A 274 -5.71 -11.78 14.11
C ALA A 274 -4.68 -11.47 15.22
N LYS A 275 -4.63 -12.33 16.25
CA LYS A 275 -3.70 -12.18 17.36
C LYS A 275 -2.30 -12.59 16.92
N SER A 276 -1.30 -11.86 17.40
CA SER A 276 0.13 -12.15 17.20
C SER A 276 0.59 -13.35 18.04
N SER A 277 -0.05 -14.50 17.85
CA SER A 277 0.32 -15.77 18.49
C SER A 277 0.71 -16.78 17.42
N LEU A 278 1.81 -17.49 17.67
CA LEU A 278 2.25 -18.61 16.83
C LEU A 278 1.29 -19.79 17.00
N MET A 279 0.93 -20.41 15.88
CA MET A 279 0.07 -21.59 15.81
C MET A 279 0.89 -22.78 15.32
N ILE A 280 0.64 -23.97 15.88
CA ILE A 280 1.40 -25.18 15.50
C ILE A 280 0.57 -26.03 14.55
N TYR A 281 1.18 -26.44 13.44
CA TYR A 281 0.65 -27.45 12.53
C TYR A 281 1.79 -28.33 12.01
N GLY A 282 1.60 -29.66 11.98
CA GLY A 282 2.61 -30.58 11.48
C GLY A 282 3.98 -30.48 12.19
N GLY A 283 4.00 -30.06 13.45
CA GLY A 283 5.24 -29.86 14.23
C GLY A 283 6.02 -28.58 13.90
N ARG A 284 5.47 -27.66 13.11
CA ARG A 284 6.08 -26.37 12.74
C ARG A 284 5.20 -25.22 13.22
N GLU A 285 5.82 -24.08 13.51
CA GLU A 285 5.15 -22.86 13.95
C GLU A 285 4.81 -21.94 12.78
N TYR A 286 3.60 -21.39 12.80
CA TYR A 286 3.03 -20.55 11.75
C TYR A 286 2.45 -19.26 12.30
N LEU A 287 2.59 -18.21 11.49
CA LEU A 287 1.69 -17.07 11.49
C LEU A 287 0.46 -17.42 10.68
N VAL A 288 -0.72 -17.22 11.26
CA VAL A 288 -2.00 -17.63 10.66
C VAL A 288 -2.97 -16.46 10.71
N ALA A 289 -3.67 -16.20 9.61
CA ALA A 289 -4.78 -15.25 9.56
C ALA A 289 -6.00 -15.91 8.92
N THR A 290 -7.18 -15.76 9.53
CA THR A 290 -8.41 -16.47 9.11
C THR A 290 -9.60 -15.55 9.07
N PHE A 291 -10.22 -15.42 7.90
CA PHE A 291 -11.32 -14.49 7.65
C PHE A 291 -12.56 -15.20 7.11
N LYS A 292 -13.71 -14.67 7.49
CA LYS A 292 -15.00 -15.00 6.86
C LYS A 292 -15.33 -13.92 5.84
N ALA A 293 -16.11 -14.28 4.82
CA ALA A 293 -16.61 -13.32 3.85
C ALA A 293 -17.39 -12.20 4.53
N LYS A 294 -17.25 -10.96 4.04
CA LYS A 294 -18.17 -9.87 4.43
C LYS A 294 -19.57 -10.04 3.80
N GLY A 295 -19.67 -10.89 2.79
CA GLY A 295 -20.85 -11.08 1.95
C GLY A 295 -20.88 -10.09 0.78
N TYR A 296 -21.67 -10.41 -0.25
CA TYR A 296 -21.86 -9.61 -1.44
C TYR A 296 -23.34 -9.57 -1.81
N GLN A 297 -23.93 -8.38 -1.90
CA GLN A 297 -25.37 -8.17 -2.20
C GLN A 297 -26.33 -9.04 -1.35
N GLY A 298 -25.97 -9.27 -0.08
CA GLY A 298 -26.75 -10.08 0.87
C GLY A 298 -26.44 -11.58 0.86
N TYR A 299 -25.62 -12.06 -0.07
CA TYR A 299 -25.14 -13.45 -0.13
C TYR A 299 -23.82 -13.62 0.65
N MET A 300 -23.77 -14.60 1.55
CA MET A 300 -22.64 -14.81 2.47
C MET A 300 -21.65 -15.91 2.03
N GLY A 301 -21.92 -16.59 0.91
CA GLY A 301 -21.23 -17.81 0.55
C GLY A 301 -21.78 -19.06 1.25
N PRO A 302 -21.25 -20.25 0.90
CA PRO A 302 -21.59 -21.49 1.58
C PRO A 302 -21.29 -21.42 3.08
N LYS A 303 -22.18 -22.03 3.88
CA LYS A 303 -22.18 -21.84 5.33
C LYS A 303 -20.85 -22.24 5.96
N GLY A 304 -20.24 -21.26 6.62
CA GLY A 304 -19.05 -21.45 7.45
C GLY A 304 -17.74 -21.56 6.69
N TRP A 305 -17.73 -21.28 5.38
CA TRP A 305 -16.51 -21.16 4.59
C TRP A 305 -15.65 -19.98 5.02
N GLN A 306 -14.33 -20.17 4.99
CA GLN A 306 -13.35 -19.21 5.50
C GLN A 306 -12.09 -19.22 4.64
N GLY A 307 -11.53 -18.05 4.39
CA GLY A 307 -10.21 -17.91 3.78
C GLY A 307 -9.13 -17.89 4.86
N GLN A 308 -8.04 -18.61 4.64
CA GLN A 308 -6.91 -18.64 5.55
C GLN A 308 -5.59 -18.57 4.79
N VAL A 309 -4.60 -17.90 5.38
CA VAL A 309 -3.21 -17.95 4.93
C VAL A 309 -2.33 -18.33 6.11
N MET A 310 -1.40 -19.25 5.87
CA MET A 310 -0.42 -19.70 6.84
C MET A 310 1.00 -19.46 6.31
N THR A 311 1.87 -18.88 7.12
CA THR A 311 3.28 -18.64 6.80
C THR A 311 4.16 -19.16 7.92
N PRO A 312 5.14 -20.05 7.68
CA PRO A 312 6.06 -20.50 8.71
C PRO A 312 6.85 -19.33 9.28
N VAL A 313 6.97 -19.29 10.60
CA VAL A 313 7.69 -18.20 11.27
C VAL A 313 9.16 -18.11 10.85
N ASP A 314 9.78 -19.24 10.49
CA ASP A 314 11.20 -19.32 10.11
C ASP A 314 11.53 -18.67 8.77
N ILE A 315 10.53 -18.45 7.91
CA ILE A 315 10.67 -17.75 6.62
C ILE A 315 9.82 -16.48 6.52
N ALA A 316 8.91 -16.25 7.47
CA ALA A 316 8.00 -15.11 7.50
C ALA A 316 8.72 -13.76 7.41
N PHE A 317 9.85 -13.64 8.10
CA PHE A 317 10.64 -12.40 8.17
C PHE A 317 11.83 -12.41 7.20
N THR A 318 11.94 -13.45 6.36
CA THR A 318 12.91 -13.49 5.27
C THR A 318 12.27 -12.84 4.04
N GLY A 319 12.77 -11.69 3.64
CA GLY A 319 12.23 -10.87 2.55
C GLY A 319 13.34 -10.13 1.80
N LYS A 320 13.02 -9.65 0.59
CA LYS A 320 13.96 -8.92 -0.27
C LYS A 320 14.51 -7.69 0.47
N GLU A 321 15.82 -7.45 0.36
CA GLU A 321 16.39 -6.15 0.70
C GLU A 321 15.75 -5.09 -0.22
N THR A 322 14.76 -4.38 0.29
CA THR A 322 14.08 -3.30 -0.44
C THR A 322 14.86 -2.01 -0.25
N SER A 323 15.55 -1.57 -1.29
CA SER A 323 16.24 -0.28 -1.32
C SER A 323 15.30 0.88 -1.69
N ALA A 324 14.08 0.89 -1.13
CA ALA A 324 13.03 1.82 -1.53
C ALA A 324 13.49 3.27 -1.35
N LEU A 325 14.08 3.60 -0.20
CA LEU A 325 14.63 4.93 0.08
C LEU A 325 15.82 5.30 -0.82
N LYS A 326 16.72 4.34 -1.11
CA LYS A 326 17.91 4.60 -1.96
C LYS A 326 17.57 4.93 -3.40
N SER A 327 16.38 4.54 -3.87
CA SER A 327 15.90 4.83 -5.22
C SER A 327 15.26 6.22 -5.35
N LEU A 328 14.99 6.91 -4.23
CA LEU A 328 14.33 8.22 -4.22
C LEU A 328 15.35 9.35 -4.34
N ASP A 329 14.87 10.51 -4.79
CA ASP A 329 15.60 11.77 -4.62
C ASP A 329 15.90 12.00 -3.13
N ALA A 330 17.14 12.39 -2.82
CA ALA A 330 17.60 12.70 -1.47
C ALA A 330 16.69 13.71 -0.73
N LYS A 331 16.02 14.62 -1.44
CA LYS A 331 15.05 15.55 -0.84
C LYS A 331 13.77 14.83 -0.39
N VAL A 332 13.23 13.93 -1.21
CA VAL A 332 12.02 13.14 -0.91
C VAL A 332 12.30 12.16 0.22
N ALA A 333 13.43 11.44 0.16
CA ALA A 333 13.84 10.51 1.22
C ALA A 333 13.98 11.22 2.58
N ARG A 334 14.64 12.39 2.62
CA ARG A 334 14.76 13.20 3.85
C ARG A 334 13.41 13.69 4.35
N GLY A 335 12.56 14.17 3.44
CA GLY A 335 11.22 14.65 3.81
C GLY A 335 10.31 13.54 4.34
N LEU A 336 10.42 12.32 3.81
CA LEU A 336 9.73 11.15 4.35
C LEU A 336 10.25 10.76 5.73
N LEU A 337 11.58 10.69 5.90
CA LEU A 337 12.22 10.42 7.20
C LEU A 337 11.85 11.47 8.27
N SER A 338 11.51 12.70 7.88
CA SER A 338 11.02 13.72 8.82
C SER A 338 9.69 13.34 9.49
N HIS A 339 8.92 12.42 8.90
CA HIS A 339 7.72 11.83 9.50
C HIS A 339 8.03 10.65 10.42
N ALA A 340 9.26 10.13 10.46
CA ALA A 340 9.64 9.07 11.40
C ALA A 340 9.51 9.52 12.88
N GLN A 341 9.51 10.84 13.13
CA GLN A 341 9.30 11.42 14.46
C GLN A 341 7.97 11.03 15.12
N SER A 342 6.92 10.80 14.34
CA SER A 342 5.62 10.36 14.88
C SER A 342 5.56 8.87 15.22
N PHE A 343 6.52 8.07 14.72
CA PHE A 343 6.53 6.61 14.89
C PHE A 343 7.19 6.15 16.20
N CYS A 344 8.26 6.81 16.66
CA CYS A 344 8.96 6.43 17.90
C CYS A 344 9.37 7.66 18.74
N PRO A 345 8.45 8.23 19.55
CA PRO A 345 8.74 9.37 20.42
C PRO A 345 9.98 9.19 21.34
N PRO A 346 10.23 8.00 21.95
CA PRO A 346 11.41 7.79 22.79
C PRO A 346 12.73 7.94 22.06
N LEU A 347 12.75 7.65 20.76
CA LEU A 347 13.94 7.79 19.93
C LEU A 347 14.34 9.27 19.77
N PHE A 348 13.36 10.15 19.62
CA PHE A 348 13.59 11.59 19.58
C PHE A 348 14.11 12.14 20.92
N GLU A 349 13.61 11.61 22.05
CA GLU A 349 14.14 11.97 23.38
C GLU A 349 15.63 11.63 23.51
N VAL A 350 16.07 10.50 22.94
CA VAL A 350 17.49 10.12 22.94
C VAL A 350 18.33 10.98 22.01
N MET A 351 17.85 11.33 20.81
CA MET A 351 18.57 12.27 19.94
C MET A 351 18.79 13.63 20.65
N THR A 352 17.79 14.09 21.40
CA THR A 352 17.88 15.32 22.22
C THR A 352 18.80 15.14 23.44
N ALA A 353 18.81 13.97 24.07
CA ALA A 353 19.74 13.66 25.15
C ALA A 353 21.20 13.58 24.65
N ALA A 354 21.42 13.05 23.44
CA ALA A 354 22.74 12.96 22.81
C ALA A 354 23.30 14.35 22.47
N SER A 355 22.47 15.29 21.97
CA SER A 355 22.89 16.68 21.77
C SER A 355 23.23 17.38 23.10
N THR A 356 22.51 17.05 24.17
CA THR A 356 22.79 17.54 25.52
C THR A 356 24.14 17.02 26.05
N ILE A 357 24.44 15.72 25.92
CA ILE A 357 25.78 15.21 26.27
C ILE A 357 26.83 15.91 25.43
N ARG A 358 26.62 16.01 24.12
CA ARG A 358 27.61 16.59 23.21
C ARG A 358 28.00 17.99 23.67
N ARG A 359 27.03 18.81 24.08
CA ARG A 359 27.28 20.12 24.70
C ARG A 359 28.08 20.01 25.99
N VAL A 360 27.71 19.12 26.91
CA VAL A 360 28.44 18.93 28.18
C VAL A 360 29.88 18.49 27.94
N VAL A 361 30.11 17.58 26.99
CA VAL A 361 31.45 17.11 26.59
C VAL A 361 32.24 18.23 25.95
N TRP A 362 31.63 18.95 25.02
CA TRP A 362 32.24 20.08 24.32
C TRP A 362 32.65 21.18 25.30
N ASN A 363 31.75 21.55 26.24
CA ASN A 363 32.07 22.49 27.32
C ASN A 363 33.22 21.97 28.21
N GLY A 364 33.21 20.67 28.53
CA GLY A 364 34.30 20.03 29.27
C GLY A 364 35.63 20.10 28.52
N GLN A 365 35.63 19.86 27.21
CA GLN A 365 36.82 19.91 26.36
C GLN A 365 37.38 21.34 26.28
N VAL A 366 36.53 22.34 26.07
CA VAL A 366 36.89 23.77 26.09
C VAL A 366 37.49 24.17 27.44
N MET A 367 36.93 23.72 28.56
CA MET A 367 37.44 24.03 29.91
C MET A 367 38.82 23.40 30.20
N THR A 368 39.15 22.30 29.53
CA THR A 368 40.44 21.60 29.71
C THR A 368 41.57 22.11 28.80
N VAL A 369 41.30 23.11 27.96
CA VAL A 369 42.25 23.70 27.00
C VAL A 369 43.51 24.20 27.73
N GLY A 370 44.69 23.78 27.26
CA GLY A 370 45.99 24.22 27.79
C GLY A 370 46.40 23.70 29.18
N GLN A 371 45.62 22.81 29.83
CA GLN A 371 45.89 22.35 31.21
C GLN A 371 46.62 20.98 31.27
N LYS A 372 47.55 20.81 32.23
CA LYS A 372 48.35 19.58 32.46
C LYS A 372 47.98 18.91 33.80
N GLY A 373 48.04 17.58 33.88
CA GLY A 373 47.84 16.82 35.14
C GLY A 373 46.56 15.98 35.17
N GLU A 374 45.80 16.00 36.26
CA GLU A 374 44.56 15.20 36.43
C GLU A 374 43.46 15.56 35.41
N LEU A 375 43.47 16.79 34.90
CA LEU A 375 42.58 17.25 33.82
C LEU A 375 42.87 16.60 32.45
N PHE A 376 44.09 16.07 32.22
CA PHE A 376 44.39 15.29 31.01
C PHE A 376 43.69 13.93 31.02
N LYS A 377 43.51 13.31 32.20
CA LYS A 377 42.74 12.07 32.35
C LYS A 377 41.26 12.31 32.04
N LEU A 378 40.72 13.47 32.46
CA LEU A 378 39.38 13.90 32.11
C LEU A 378 39.24 14.10 30.59
N LYS A 379 40.21 14.75 29.93
CA LYS A 379 40.23 14.92 28.47
C LYS A 379 40.10 13.59 27.72
N THR A 380 40.86 12.56 28.13
CA THR A 380 40.76 11.22 27.52
C THR A 380 39.38 10.59 27.71
N ILE A 381 38.75 10.79 28.87
CA ILE A 381 37.38 10.32 29.13
C ILE A 381 36.37 11.07 28.26
N LEU A 382 36.52 12.40 28.11
CA LEU A 382 35.67 13.22 27.26
C LEU A 382 35.77 12.81 25.78
N ASP A 383 36.96 12.48 25.30
CA ASP A 383 37.17 11.99 23.94
C ASP A 383 36.48 10.63 23.73
N GLN A 384 36.57 9.71 24.69
CA GLN A 384 35.85 8.43 24.65
C GLN A 384 34.33 8.60 24.71
N ILE A 385 33.82 9.58 25.47
CA ILE A 385 32.39 9.92 25.50
C ILE A 385 31.96 10.47 24.13
N SER A 386 32.77 11.32 23.50
CA SER A 386 32.50 11.89 22.18
C SER A 386 32.45 10.80 21.10
N GLU A 387 33.46 9.92 21.06
CA GLU A 387 33.54 8.79 20.14
C GLU A 387 32.33 7.84 20.30
N THR A 388 32.02 7.45 21.54
CA THR A 388 30.89 6.57 21.85
C THR A 388 29.56 7.23 21.51
N GLY A 389 29.42 8.54 21.76
CA GLY A 389 28.24 9.32 21.39
C GLY A 389 28.00 9.39 19.88
N THR A 390 29.07 9.58 19.09
CA THR A 390 28.98 9.59 17.62
C THR A 390 28.58 8.23 17.08
N ARG A 391 29.24 7.15 17.53
CA ARG A 391 28.88 5.77 17.14
C ARG A 391 27.45 5.41 17.53
N SER A 392 26.99 5.89 18.69
CA SER A 392 25.61 5.72 19.14
C SER A 392 24.63 6.38 18.15
N ASN A 393 24.88 7.64 17.77
CA ASN A 393 24.04 8.36 16.82
C ASN A 393 23.99 7.69 15.43
N GLU A 394 25.12 7.19 14.92
CA GLU A 394 25.17 6.48 13.64
C GLU A 394 24.30 5.21 13.67
N LEU A 395 24.44 4.40 14.73
CA LEU A 395 23.64 3.18 14.90
C LEU A 395 22.14 3.49 15.03
N PHE A 396 21.76 4.58 15.69
CA PHE A 396 20.35 5.01 15.74
C PHE A 396 19.84 5.48 14.38
N ALA A 397 20.59 6.33 13.68
CA ALA A 397 20.20 6.80 12.35
C ALA A 397 20.01 5.64 11.37
N GLN A 398 20.91 4.65 11.41
CA GLN A 398 20.79 3.43 10.62
C GLN A 398 19.55 2.63 11.00
N SER A 399 19.31 2.42 12.30
CA SER A 399 18.13 1.65 12.77
C SER A 399 16.80 2.32 12.40
N ILE A 400 16.75 3.66 12.39
CA ILE A 400 15.58 4.43 11.91
C ILE A 400 15.36 4.18 10.43
N ASN A 401 16.43 4.28 9.63
CA ASN A 401 16.34 4.04 8.20
C ASN A 401 15.86 2.61 7.92
N ASP A 402 16.41 1.60 8.59
CA ASP A 402 16.03 0.21 8.41
C ASP A 402 14.55 -0.04 8.80
N LEU A 403 14.09 0.54 9.93
CA LEU A 403 12.68 0.49 10.34
C LEU A 403 11.78 1.14 9.28
N TYR A 404 12.17 2.31 8.81
CA TYR A 404 11.37 3.09 7.88
C TYR A 404 11.33 2.45 6.48
N GLU A 405 12.45 1.88 6.02
CA GLU A 405 12.49 1.04 4.81
C GLU A 405 11.54 -0.15 4.92
N THR A 406 11.48 -0.81 6.08
CA THR A 406 10.57 -1.95 6.32
C THR A 406 9.10 -1.52 6.18
N VAL A 407 8.72 -0.43 6.84
CA VAL A 407 7.34 0.10 6.78
C VAL A 407 6.97 0.54 5.37
N LEU A 408 7.86 1.25 4.67
CA LEU A 408 7.64 1.67 3.29
C LEU A 408 7.50 0.48 2.34
N ALA A 409 8.36 -0.53 2.47
CA ALA A 409 8.31 -1.74 1.66
C ALA A 409 6.99 -2.49 1.84
N SER A 410 6.52 -2.64 3.08
CA SER A 410 5.21 -3.21 3.38
C SER A 410 4.10 -2.46 2.64
N ARG A 411 4.07 -1.13 2.77
CA ARG A 411 3.00 -0.31 2.20
C ARG A 411 3.02 -0.28 0.67
N LEU A 412 4.21 -0.31 0.06
CA LEU A 412 4.38 -0.45 -1.38
C LEU A 412 3.78 -1.77 -1.87
N GLN A 413 4.12 -2.88 -1.21
CA GLN A 413 3.59 -4.20 -1.52
C GLN A 413 2.06 -4.28 -1.31
N ASP A 414 1.55 -3.70 -0.23
CA ASP A 414 0.11 -3.63 0.05
C ASP A 414 -0.62 -2.88 -1.05
N SER A 415 -0.07 -1.76 -1.53
CA SER A 415 -0.68 -0.95 -2.61
C SER A 415 -0.66 -1.66 -3.97
N GLU A 416 0.43 -2.35 -4.31
CA GLU A 416 0.51 -3.24 -5.47
C GLU A 416 -0.58 -4.31 -5.40
N PHE A 417 -0.66 -5.00 -4.27
CA PHE A 417 -1.62 -6.07 -4.06
C PHE A 417 -3.08 -5.58 -4.16
N MET A 418 -3.39 -4.44 -3.55
CA MET A 418 -4.70 -3.80 -3.65
C MET A 418 -5.05 -3.44 -5.10
N SER A 419 -4.12 -2.84 -5.84
CA SER A 419 -4.37 -2.50 -7.25
C SER A 419 -4.61 -3.74 -8.11
N HIS A 420 -3.89 -4.84 -7.86
CA HIS A 420 -4.07 -6.09 -8.58
C HIS A 420 -5.44 -6.71 -8.31
N LEU A 421 -5.90 -6.70 -7.07
CA LEU A 421 -7.24 -7.14 -6.73
C LEU A 421 -8.32 -6.36 -7.50
N LEU A 422 -8.17 -5.03 -7.58
CA LEU A 422 -9.17 -4.20 -8.23
C LEU A 422 -9.35 -4.59 -9.70
N VAL A 423 -8.27 -4.81 -10.45
CA VAL A 423 -8.38 -5.28 -11.85
C VAL A 423 -8.90 -6.72 -11.95
N ASP A 424 -8.56 -7.62 -11.02
CA ASP A 424 -9.10 -8.99 -11.00
C ASP A 424 -10.63 -8.99 -10.77
N LEU A 425 -11.11 -8.18 -9.82
CA LEU A 425 -12.55 -7.98 -9.59
C LEU A 425 -13.25 -7.36 -10.81
N LEU A 426 -12.58 -6.41 -11.48
CA LEU A 426 -13.09 -5.76 -12.68
C LEU A 426 -13.26 -6.78 -13.82
N ASP A 427 -12.22 -7.53 -14.16
CA ASP A 427 -12.24 -8.46 -15.30
C ASP A 427 -13.25 -9.58 -15.08
N ARG A 428 -13.37 -10.11 -13.85
CA ARG A 428 -14.40 -11.10 -13.49
C ARG A 428 -15.81 -10.55 -13.64
N ASN A 429 -16.02 -9.29 -13.27
CA ASN A 429 -17.33 -8.68 -13.45
C ASN A 429 -17.66 -8.45 -14.92
N LEU A 430 -16.69 -8.01 -15.74
CA LEU A 430 -16.92 -7.74 -17.16
C LEU A 430 -17.05 -9.01 -18.00
N TYR A 431 -16.35 -10.09 -17.62
CA TYR A 431 -16.49 -11.44 -18.19
C TYR A 431 -17.96 -11.86 -18.29
N GLU A 432 -18.68 -11.82 -17.18
CA GLU A 432 -20.08 -12.23 -17.12
C GLU A 432 -20.96 -11.42 -18.09
N ARG A 433 -20.64 -10.15 -18.38
CA ARG A 433 -21.43 -9.32 -19.31
C ARG A 433 -21.22 -9.72 -20.77
N SER A 434 -20.01 -10.16 -21.10
CA SER A 434 -19.73 -10.78 -22.38
C SER A 434 -20.49 -12.09 -22.55
N ASP A 435 -20.70 -12.86 -21.48
CA ASP A 435 -21.45 -14.12 -21.52
C ASP A 435 -22.96 -13.86 -21.65
N ASP A 436 -23.47 -12.94 -20.84
CA ASP A 436 -24.88 -12.56 -20.76
C ASP A 436 -25.41 -12.10 -22.13
N CYS A 437 -24.71 -11.19 -22.81
CA CYS A 437 -25.14 -10.73 -24.14
C CYS A 437 -25.18 -11.86 -25.17
N ARG A 438 -24.15 -12.74 -25.18
CA ARG A 438 -24.04 -13.87 -26.11
C ARG A 438 -25.13 -14.90 -25.86
N TRP A 439 -25.43 -15.20 -24.60
CA TRP A 439 -26.47 -16.16 -24.25
C TRP A 439 -27.87 -15.64 -24.58
N TRP A 440 -28.16 -14.37 -24.29
CA TRP A 440 -29.47 -13.81 -24.60
C TRP A 440 -29.69 -13.62 -26.10
N ALA A 441 -28.64 -13.40 -26.89
CA ALA A 441 -28.73 -13.34 -28.35
C ALA A 441 -29.25 -14.63 -28.99
N VAL A 442 -29.01 -15.79 -28.36
CA VAL A 442 -29.47 -17.10 -28.87
C VAL A 442 -30.86 -17.51 -28.39
N THR A 443 -31.59 -16.59 -27.74
CA THR A 443 -32.97 -16.81 -27.30
C THR A 443 -33.88 -17.15 -28.51
N PRO A 444 -34.54 -18.32 -28.54
CA PRO A 444 -35.32 -18.78 -29.69
C PRO A 444 -36.40 -17.80 -30.13
N GLU A 445 -37.11 -17.19 -29.18
CA GLU A 445 -38.12 -16.17 -29.44
C GLU A 445 -37.57 -14.96 -30.18
N LEU A 446 -36.38 -14.49 -29.82
CA LEU A 446 -35.77 -13.32 -30.46
C LEU A 446 -35.35 -13.64 -31.89
N ARG A 447 -34.74 -14.82 -32.09
CA ARG A 447 -34.30 -15.30 -33.41
C ARG A 447 -35.48 -15.47 -34.37
N LEU A 448 -36.56 -16.10 -33.92
CA LEU A 448 -37.77 -16.31 -34.71
C LEU A 448 -38.48 -14.99 -35.05
N ALA A 449 -38.61 -14.10 -34.06
CA ALA A 449 -39.26 -12.80 -34.24
C ALA A 449 -38.54 -11.97 -35.32
N LEU A 450 -37.21 -11.82 -35.20
CA LEU A 450 -36.42 -11.02 -36.13
C LEU A 450 -36.28 -11.67 -37.52
N ALA A 451 -36.14 -13.00 -37.59
CA ALA A 451 -36.04 -13.71 -38.87
C ALA A 451 -37.32 -13.63 -39.71
N SER A 452 -38.49 -13.44 -39.09
CA SER A 452 -39.77 -13.30 -39.79
C SER A 452 -39.86 -12.03 -40.66
N GLY A 453 -39.02 -11.02 -40.39
CA GLY A 453 -39.02 -9.73 -41.07
C GLY A 453 -40.29 -8.87 -40.87
N ARG A 454 -41.23 -9.32 -40.03
CA ARG A 454 -42.49 -8.61 -39.72
C ARG A 454 -42.62 -8.47 -38.22
N ILE A 455 -42.45 -7.26 -37.72
CA ILE A 455 -42.51 -6.95 -36.30
C ILE A 455 -43.82 -6.22 -36.03
N ASP A 456 -44.77 -6.92 -35.44
CA ASP A 456 -46.05 -6.34 -34.99
C ASP A 456 -46.04 -6.03 -33.49
N ALA A 457 -47.09 -5.36 -33.01
CA ALA A 457 -47.19 -4.96 -31.61
C ALA A 457 -47.20 -6.15 -30.64
N ALA A 458 -47.70 -7.32 -31.06
CA ALA A 458 -47.75 -8.52 -30.22
C ALA A 458 -46.34 -9.12 -30.03
N ILE A 459 -45.55 -9.16 -31.11
CA ILE A 459 -44.14 -9.57 -31.07
C ILE A 459 -43.33 -8.63 -30.18
N VAL A 460 -43.49 -7.31 -30.33
CA VAL A 460 -42.79 -6.32 -29.49
C VAL A 460 -43.14 -6.50 -28.01
N SER A 461 -44.42 -6.71 -27.67
CA SER A 461 -44.86 -6.95 -26.29
C SER A 461 -44.16 -8.17 -25.70
N ARG A 462 -44.14 -9.28 -26.45
CA ARG A 462 -43.52 -10.53 -26.00
C ARG A 462 -42.01 -10.40 -25.81
N ILE A 463 -41.30 -9.75 -26.73
CA ILE A 463 -39.87 -9.47 -26.58
C ILE A 463 -39.65 -8.63 -25.33
N THR A 464 -40.43 -7.56 -25.16
CA THR A 464 -40.30 -6.64 -24.01
C THR A 464 -40.53 -7.36 -22.67
N GLU A 465 -41.50 -8.28 -22.61
CA GLU A 465 -41.74 -9.12 -21.43
C GLU A 465 -40.52 -9.99 -21.08
N ILE A 466 -39.90 -10.63 -22.08
CA ILE A 466 -38.68 -11.43 -21.89
C ILE A 466 -37.55 -10.55 -21.35
N LEU A 467 -37.31 -9.39 -21.97
CA LEU A 467 -36.23 -8.50 -21.55
C LEU A 467 -36.47 -7.96 -20.12
N ASN A 468 -37.71 -7.61 -19.77
CA ASN A 468 -38.05 -7.13 -18.43
C ASN A 468 -37.86 -8.22 -17.37
N TYR A 469 -38.21 -9.47 -17.69
CA TYR A 469 -37.97 -10.59 -16.80
C TYR A 469 -36.48 -10.79 -16.54
N ILE A 470 -35.65 -10.77 -17.60
CA ILE A 470 -34.18 -10.87 -17.49
C ILE A 470 -33.64 -9.74 -16.62
N ASN A 471 -34.02 -8.49 -16.92
CA ASN A 471 -33.49 -7.32 -16.21
C ASN A 471 -33.86 -7.28 -14.72
N GLN A 472 -34.96 -7.92 -14.30
CA GLN A 472 -35.31 -8.05 -12.88
C GLN A 472 -34.39 -9.00 -12.10
N LEU A 473 -33.77 -9.97 -12.77
CA LEU A 473 -32.86 -10.93 -12.15
C LEU A 473 -31.43 -10.37 -11.98
N TYR A 474 -31.07 -9.33 -12.75
CA TYR A 474 -29.73 -8.77 -12.81
C TYR A 474 -29.76 -7.27 -12.50
N THR A 475 -29.30 -6.87 -11.32
CA THR A 475 -29.31 -5.46 -10.89
C THR A 475 -28.22 -4.61 -11.55
N VAL A 476 -27.27 -5.25 -12.24
CA VAL A 476 -26.10 -4.60 -12.86
C VAL A 476 -26.41 -3.94 -14.21
N TYR A 477 -27.63 -4.11 -14.74
CA TYR A 477 -28.04 -3.58 -16.03
C TYR A 477 -29.11 -2.53 -15.91
N THR A 478 -28.86 -1.35 -16.49
CA THR A 478 -29.89 -0.30 -16.56
C THR A 478 -30.86 -0.51 -17.71
N ARG A 479 -30.42 -1.17 -18.79
CA ARG A 479 -31.22 -1.36 -20.00
C ARG A 479 -30.75 -2.59 -20.77
N ILE A 480 -31.70 -3.36 -21.28
CA ILE A 480 -31.48 -4.41 -22.28
C ILE A 480 -32.39 -4.09 -23.47
N PHE A 481 -31.87 -4.12 -24.69
CA PHE A 481 -32.62 -3.74 -25.87
C PHE A 481 -32.28 -4.60 -27.08
N VAL A 482 -33.24 -4.72 -28.00
CA VAL A 482 -33.13 -5.51 -29.24
C VAL A 482 -33.40 -4.61 -30.43
N TYR A 483 -32.59 -4.76 -31.49
CA TYR A 483 -32.66 -3.97 -32.71
C TYR A 483 -32.59 -4.83 -33.98
N ASP A 484 -33.16 -4.32 -35.08
CA ASP A 484 -33.16 -5.02 -36.38
C ASP A 484 -31.82 -4.89 -37.13
N LYS A 485 -31.73 -5.53 -38.32
CA LYS A 485 -30.57 -5.43 -39.22
C LYS A 485 -30.24 -3.98 -39.67
N GLN A 486 -31.15 -3.02 -39.49
CA GLN A 486 -30.94 -1.60 -39.81
C GLN A 486 -30.55 -0.76 -38.58
N GLY A 487 -30.37 -1.42 -37.42
CA GLY A 487 -30.01 -0.80 -36.15
C GLY A 487 -31.18 -0.12 -35.43
N LEU A 488 -32.42 -0.28 -35.89
CA LEU A 488 -33.59 0.33 -35.26
C LEU A 488 -33.96 -0.44 -33.99
N ILE A 489 -34.01 0.25 -32.84
CA ILE A 489 -34.41 -0.35 -31.57
C ILE A 489 -35.90 -0.64 -31.59
N ILE A 490 -36.25 -1.91 -31.45
CA ILE A 490 -37.61 -2.44 -31.53
C ILE A 490 -38.24 -2.58 -30.13
N ALA A 491 -37.45 -3.10 -29.19
CA ALA A 491 -37.88 -3.41 -27.84
C ALA A 491 -36.74 -3.08 -26.87
N SER A 492 -37.10 -2.63 -25.67
CA SER A 492 -36.14 -2.27 -24.63
C SER A 492 -36.80 -2.40 -23.27
N THR A 493 -36.05 -2.84 -22.26
CA THR A 493 -36.42 -2.56 -20.86
C THR A 493 -36.33 -1.07 -20.61
N ASN A 494 -37.08 -0.56 -19.63
CA ASN A 494 -37.12 0.87 -19.30
C ASN A 494 -37.32 1.76 -20.55
N ALA A 495 -38.25 1.36 -21.43
CA ALA A 495 -38.40 1.90 -22.78
C ALA A 495 -38.56 3.43 -22.84
N VAL A 496 -39.13 4.04 -21.80
CA VAL A 496 -39.30 5.48 -21.65
C VAL A 496 -38.54 5.94 -20.41
N ASP A 497 -37.67 6.92 -20.59
CA ASP A 497 -36.99 7.63 -19.50
C ASP A 497 -37.15 9.15 -19.66
N GLU A 498 -36.40 9.92 -18.86
CA GLU A 498 -36.43 11.38 -18.88
C GLU A 498 -36.01 12.00 -20.23
N LEU A 499 -35.26 11.26 -21.06
CA LEU A 499 -34.81 11.68 -22.40
C LEU A 499 -35.79 11.27 -23.51
N GLY A 500 -36.84 10.52 -23.18
CA GLY A 500 -37.89 10.08 -24.09
C GLY A 500 -37.90 8.56 -24.32
N SER A 501 -38.55 8.13 -25.40
CA SER A 501 -38.58 6.72 -25.79
C SER A 501 -37.33 6.36 -26.59
N VAL A 502 -36.62 5.31 -26.19
CA VAL A 502 -35.52 4.75 -27.01
C VAL A 502 -36.04 3.88 -28.16
N ILE A 503 -37.27 3.37 -28.05
CA ILE A 503 -37.89 2.58 -29.11
C ILE A 503 -38.10 3.48 -30.33
N GLY A 504 -37.65 2.98 -31.50
CA GLY A 504 -37.64 3.72 -32.76
C GLY A 504 -36.40 4.59 -32.98
N SER A 505 -35.50 4.69 -32.00
CA SER A 505 -34.16 5.27 -32.23
C SER A 505 -33.23 4.23 -32.86
N LYS A 506 -32.07 4.68 -33.39
CA LYS A 506 -31.07 3.79 -33.99
C LYS A 506 -29.83 3.73 -33.12
N ILE A 507 -29.20 2.55 -33.09
CA ILE A 507 -27.82 2.42 -32.59
C ILE A 507 -26.83 3.10 -33.53
N ASP A 508 -25.62 3.36 -33.03
CA ASP A 508 -24.56 3.96 -33.83
C ASP A 508 -24.15 3.05 -35.01
N GLU A 509 -23.79 3.67 -36.13
CA GLU A 509 -23.47 2.99 -37.40
C GLU A 509 -22.20 2.15 -37.32
N SER A 510 -21.20 2.58 -36.54
CA SER A 510 -19.96 1.83 -36.33
C SER A 510 -20.21 0.55 -35.53
N THR A 511 -20.95 0.63 -34.41
CA THR A 511 -21.39 -0.55 -33.65
C THR A 511 -22.24 -1.48 -34.51
N LEU A 512 -23.19 -0.94 -35.31
CA LEU A 512 -24.00 -1.79 -36.19
C LEU A 512 -23.12 -2.55 -37.19
N THR A 513 -22.12 -1.89 -37.78
CA THR A 513 -21.19 -2.52 -38.72
C THR A 513 -20.41 -3.67 -38.07
N GLU A 514 -19.87 -3.44 -36.87
CA GLU A 514 -19.14 -4.46 -36.12
C GLU A 514 -20.04 -5.64 -35.74
N VAL A 515 -21.25 -5.39 -35.25
CA VAL A 515 -22.20 -6.45 -34.86
C VAL A 515 -22.65 -7.29 -36.07
N LEU A 516 -22.90 -6.66 -37.22
CA LEU A 516 -23.26 -7.39 -38.46
C LEU A 516 -22.07 -8.17 -39.04
N SER A 517 -20.84 -7.86 -38.62
CA SER A 517 -19.63 -8.59 -39.04
C SER A 517 -19.40 -9.89 -38.26
N LEU A 518 -20.02 -10.03 -37.08
CA LEU A 518 -19.91 -11.22 -36.23
C LEU A 518 -20.38 -12.47 -36.98
N ARG A 519 -19.61 -13.57 -36.85
CA ARG A 519 -19.76 -14.79 -37.66
C ARG A 519 -20.35 -15.97 -36.91
N ASN A 520 -20.33 -15.92 -35.58
CA ASN A 520 -20.84 -17.00 -34.76
C ASN A 520 -21.34 -16.48 -33.40
N GLU A 521 -22.06 -17.34 -32.66
CA GLU A 521 -22.68 -17.02 -31.38
C GLU A 521 -21.72 -16.86 -30.19
N GLN A 522 -20.42 -17.14 -30.39
CA GLN A 522 -19.38 -16.93 -29.38
C GLN A 522 -18.74 -15.54 -29.48
N GLN A 523 -18.92 -14.85 -30.61
CA GLN A 523 -18.40 -13.51 -30.82
C GLN A 523 -19.37 -12.45 -30.31
N TYR A 524 -18.81 -11.34 -29.85
CA TYR A 524 -19.53 -10.19 -29.34
C TYR A 524 -18.72 -8.92 -29.64
N TYR A 525 -19.34 -7.78 -29.44
CA TYR A 525 -18.72 -6.47 -29.59
C TYR A 525 -19.01 -5.63 -28.34
N VAL A 526 -18.04 -4.84 -27.90
CA VAL A 526 -18.21 -3.92 -26.77
C VAL A 526 -17.99 -2.50 -27.30
N SER A 527 -18.90 -1.59 -26.99
CA SER A 527 -18.71 -0.18 -27.31
C SER A 527 -17.53 0.40 -26.53
N PRO A 528 -16.84 1.43 -27.07
CA PRO A 528 -15.92 2.24 -26.28
C PRO A 528 -16.57 2.80 -25.01
N PHE A 529 -15.77 3.10 -23.98
CA PHE A 529 -16.25 3.72 -22.74
C PHE A 529 -16.55 5.21 -22.93
N GLU A 530 -17.68 5.52 -23.55
CA GLU A 530 -18.06 6.88 -23.95
C GLU A 530 -19.46 7.27 -23.49
N PRO A 531 -19.77 8.59 -23.36
CA PRO A 531 -21.11 9.07 -23.05
C PRO A 531 -22.17 8.51 -24.02
N SER A 532 -23.17 7.81 -23.49
CA SER A 532 -24.24 7.22 -24.30
C SER A 532 -25.62 7.76 -23.93
N ALA A 533 -26.42 8.11 -24.94
CA ALA A 533 -27.82 8.48 -24.75
C ALA A 533 -28.64 7.35 -24.11
N LEU A 534 -28.24 6.09 -24.33
CA LEU A 534 -28.88 4.90 -23.73
C LEU A 534 -28.60 4.77 -22.23
N TYR A 535 -27.66 5.56 -21.69
CA TYR A 535 -27.24 5.60 -20.30
C TYR A 535 -27.20 7.04 -19.74
N LYS A 536 -28.22 7.85 -20.07
CA LYS A 536 -28.37 9.22 -19.56
C LYS A 536 -27.18 10.15 -19.87
N ASN A 537 -26.52 9.96 -21.02
CA ASN A 537 -25.30 10.67 -21.44
C ASN A 537 -24.13 10.54 -20.47
N ARG A 538 -24.09 9.47 -19.67
CA ARG A 538 -22.92 9.11 -18.86
C ARG A 538 -22.07 8.07 -19.60
N PRO A 539 -20.76 8.01 -19.36
CA PRO A 539 -19.91 6.94 -19.89
C PRO A 539 -20.31 5.56 -19.38
N THR A 540 -20.35 4.58 -20.28
CA THR A 540 -20.53 3.17 -19.94
C THR A 540 -20.08 2.24 -21.06
N TYR A 541 -20.00 0.95 -20.77
CA TYR A 541 -19.89 -0.13 -21.74
C TYR A 541 -21.28 -0.62 -22.15
N ILE A 542 -21.47 -0.79 -23.47
CA ILE A 542 -22.61 -1.50 -24.03
C ILE A 542 -22.08 -2.75 -24.73
N TYR A 543 -22.50 -3.91 -24.24
CA TYR A 543 -22.13 -5.19 -24.84
C TYR A 543 -23.19 -5.59 -25.85
N HIS A 544 -22.72 -5.99 -27.02
CA HIS A 544 -23.55 -6.33 -28.17
C HIS A 544 -23.26 -7.74 -28.65
N ALA A 545 -24.31 -8.46 -28.99
CA ALA A 545 -24.21 -9.75 -29.65
C ALA A 545 -25.17 -9.82 -30.85
N ALA A 546 -24.74 -10.51 -31.89
CA ALA A 546 -25.53 -10.71 -33.09
C ALA A 546 -26.63 -11.74 -32.84
N ILE A 547 -27.87 -11.38 -33.14
CA ILE A 547 -28.97 -12.35 -33.17
C ILE A 547 -28.96 -12.98 -34.56
N MET A 548 -28.62 -14.27 -34.63
CA MET A 548 -28.60 -15.01 -35.90
C MET A 548 -29.95 -15.67 -36.18
N ALA A 549 -30.31 -15.80 -37.46
CA ALA A 549 -31.46 -16.56 -37.91
C ALA A 549 -31.45 -17.98 -37.30
N PRO A 550 -32.59 -18.65 -37.09
CA PRO A 550 -32.65 -19.98 -36.47
C PRO A 550 -31.73 -21.04 -37.10
N ASP A 551 -31.49 -20.96 -38.40
CA ASP A 551 -30.56 -21.81 -39.16
C ASP A 551 -29.07 -21.44 -39.00
N GLY A 552 -28.78 -20.31 -38.34
CA GLY A 552 -27.44 -19.76 -38.14
C GLY A 552 -26.81 -19.14 -39.39
N ALA A 553 -27.55 -18.99 -40.48
CA ALA A 553 -26.99 -18.62 -41.78
C ALA A 553 -26.69 -17.12 -41.92
N GLU A 554 -27.46 -16.26 -41.24
CA GLU A 554 -27.30 -14.81 -41.32
C GLU A 554 -27.66 -14.10 -40.01
N VAL A 555 -27.10 -12.90 -39.81
CA VAL A 555 -27.44 -12.01 -38.70
C VAL A 555 -28.77 -11.31 -39.02
N VAL A 556 -29.77 -11.45 -38.13
CA VAL A 556 -31.13 -10.88 -38.24
C VAL A 556 -31.38 -9.65 -37.39
N GLY A 557 -30.41 -9.28 -36.56
CA GLY A 557 -30.42 -8.08 -35.74
C GLY A 557 -29.38 -8.21 -34.63
N GLY A 558 -29.56 -7.49 -33.54
CA GLY A 558 -28.69 -7.59 -32.38
C GLY A 558 -29.39 -7.31 -31.08
N ILE A 559 -28.74 -7.74 -30.00
CA ILE A 559 -29.08 -7.38 -28.63
C ILE A 559 -27.97 -6.50 -28.07
N GLY A 560 -28.35 -5.47 -27.33
CA GLY A 560 -27.45 -4.61 -26.57
C GLY A 560 -27.81 -4.62 -25.09
N ILE A 561 -26.80 -4.73 -24.24
CA ILE A 561 -26.95 -4.67 -22.78
C ILE A 561 -26.14 -3.48 -22.25
N VAL A 562 -26.81 -2.57 -21.55
CA VAL A 562 -26.22 -1.34 -21.01
C VAL A 562 -25.81 -1.59 -19.56
N PHE A 563 -24.51 -1.70 -19.35
CA PHE A 563 -23.93 -1.92 -18.03
C PHE A 563 -24.10 -0.68 -17.13
N ASP A 564 -24.42 -0.86 -15.85
CA ASP A 564 -24.50 0.24 -14.88
C ASP A 564 -23.11 0.59 -14.32
N ALA A 565 -22.21 1.06 -15.19
CA ALA A 565 -20.79 1.25 -14.86
C ALA A 565 -20.53 2.16 -13.65
N THR A 566 -21.37 3.20 -13.45
CA THR A 566 -21.14 4.18 -12.37
C THR A 566 -21.20 3.55 -10.97
N PRO A 567 -22.32 2.95 -10.52
CA PRO A 567 -22.40 2.32 -9.21
C PRO A 567 -21.52 1.07 -9.11
N GLU A 568 -21.43 0.25 -10.16
CA GLU A 568 -20.72 -1.03 -10.11
C GLU A 568 -19.20 -0.81 -9.97
N PHE A 569 -18.58 0.03 -10.80
CA PHE A 569 -17.15 0.31 -10.66
C PHE A 569 -16.83 1.03 -9.35
N ASN A 570 -17.67 1.96 -8.90
CA ASN A 570 -17.48 2.61 -7.61
C ASN A 570 -17.58 1.60 -6.44
N ALA A 571 -18.51 0.66 -6.50
CA ALA A 571 -18.64 -0.40 -5.49
C ALA A 571 -17.42 -1.34 -5.48
N MET A 572 -16.83 -1.64 -6.64
CA MET A 572 -15.58 -2.40 -6.73
C MET A 572 -14.41 -1.65 -6.08
N LEU A 573 -14.22 -0.37 -6.44
CA LEU A 573 -13.16 0.48 -5.88
C LEU A 573 -13.31 0.63 -4.36
N LEU A 574 -14.52 0.94 -3.87
CA LEU A 574 -14.79 1.05 -2.44
C LEU A 574 -14.65 -0.29 -1.72
N GLY A 575 -15.08 -1.40 -2.33
CA GLY A 575 -14.92 -2.74 -1.77
C GLY A 575 -13.46 -3.12 -1.53
N GLY A 576 -12.55 -2.64 -2.39
CA GLY A 576 -11.10 -2.79 -2.23
C GLY A 576 -10.47 -1.83 -1.22
N THR A 577 -11.02 -0.62 -1.05
CA THR A 577 -10.41 0.46 -0.24
C THR A 577 -11.10 0.78 1.10
N ALA A 578 -12.23 0.13 1.43
CA ALA A 578 -13.12 0.45 2.55
C ALA A 578 -12.47 0.52 3.95
N GLU A 579 -11.22 0.09 4.10
CA GLU A 579 -10.52 0.03 5.39
C GLU A 579 -9.69 1.30 5.68
N SER A 580 -9.53 2.22 4.71
CA SER A 580 -8.92 3.52 4.97
C SER A 580 -9.47 4.65 4.10
N GLN A 581 -9.91 5.73 4.74
CA GLN A 581 -10.34 6.97 4.06
C GLN A 581 -9.18 7.73 3.38
N SER A 582 -7.92 7.44 3.77
CA SER A 582 -6.72 8.00 3.14
C SER A 582 -6.51 7.49 1.72
N ILE A 583 -7.10 6.33 1.40
CA ILE A 583 -6.86 5.66 0.13
C ILE A 583 -7.82 6.20 -0.91
N LYS A 584 -7.26 6.63 -2.05
CA LYS A 584 -8.01 6.97 -3.27
C LYS A 584 -7.69 5.97 -4.36
N ALA A 585 -8.71 5.41 -4.98
CA ALA A 585 -8.56 4.45 -6.06
C ALA A 585 -9.28 4.90 -7.34
N PHE A 586 -8.74 4.46 -8.47
CA PHE A 586 -9.16 4.82 -9.81
C PHE A 586 -9.08 3.60 -10.73
N TYR A 587 -9.98 3.53 -11.69
CA TYR A 587 -9.76 2.78 -12.93
C TYR A 587 -9.48 3.77 -14.05
N ILE A 588 -8.43 3.53 -14.84
CA ILE A 588 -8.04 4.37 -15.98
C ILE A 588 -7.75 3.52 -17.20
N ASP A 589 -7.86 4.10 -18.39
CA ASP A 589 -7.34 3.50 -19.63
C ASP A 589 -5.84 3.80 -19.83
N ARG A 590 -5.27 3.35 -20.95
CA ARG A 590 -3.86 3.56 -21.33
C ARG A 590 -3.53 5.02 -21.61
N GLU A 591 -4.52 5.83 -21.93
CA GLU A 591 -4.43 7.26 -22.17
C GLU A 591 -4.61 8.09 -20.88
N ALA A 592 -4.73 7.42 -19.73
CA ALA A 592 -4.99 8.00 -18.41
C ALA A 592 -6.37 8.67 -18.23
N ASN A 593 -7.34 8.38 -19.11
CA ASN A 593 -8.73 8.80 -18.87
C ASN A 593 -9.32 8.00 -17.72
N ILE A 594 -9.98 8.69 -16.81
CA ILE A 594 -10.61 8.08 -15.63
C ILE A 594 -11.91 7.40 -16.05
N ILE A 595 -11.96 6.08 -15.88
CA ILE A 595 -13.14 5.22 -16.06
C ILE A 595 -14.00 5.24 -14.79
N SER A 596 -13.35 5.20 -13.62
CA SER A 596 -14.03 5.30 -12.31
C SER A 596 -13.11 5.88 -11.25
N SER A 597 -13.68 6.52 -10.23
CA SER A 597 -12.94 7.26 -9.20
C SER A 597 -13.65 7.27 -7.86
N THR A 598 -12.89 7.06 -6.78
CA THR A 598 -13.35 7.32 -5.40
C THR A 598 -13.08 8.74 -4.92
N ASP A 599 -12.44 9.57 -5.76
CA ASP A 599 -12.08 10.95 -5.46
C ASP A 599 -13.00 11.92 -6.24
N PRO A 600 -13.94 12.60 -5.56
CA PRO A 600 -14.86 13.54 -6.21
C PRO A 600 -14.18 14.70 -6.92
N SER A 601 -12.93 15.04 -6.57
CA SER A 601 -12.16 16.10 -7.25
C SER A 601 -11.65 15.69 -8.63
N ARG A 602 -11.67 14.39 -8.94
CA ARG A 602 -11.19 13.76 -10.18
C ARG A 602 -12.30 12.90 -10.76
N PRO A 603 -13.30 13.51 -11.42
CA PRO A 603 -14.47 12.80 -11.90
C PRO A 603 -14.15 11.92 -13.13
N VAL A 604 -15.05 10.99 -13.41
CA VAL A 604 -15.03 10.14 -14.62
C VAL A 604 -14.94 10.99 -15.89
N GLY A 605 -14.13 10.56 -16.84
CA GLY A 605 -13.86 11.24 -18.11
C GLY A 605 -12.81 12.35 -18.05
N SER A 606 -12.25 12.66 -16.87
CA SER A 606 -11.07 13.53 -16.75
C SER A 606 -9.76 12.74 -16.86
N LEU A 607 -8.64 13.42 -17.10
CA LEU A 607 -7.31 12.80 -17.16
C LEU A 607 -6.68 12.71 -15.77
N LEU A 608 -6.13 11.55 -15.44
CA LEU A 608 -5.33 11.35 -14.24
C LEU A 608 -3.88 11.77 -14.50
N ASP A 609 -3.37 12.69 -13.69
CA ASP A 609 -1.93 13.00 -13.67
C ASP A 609 -1.15 11.82 -13.08
N ILE A 610 -0.49 11.06 -13.96
CA ILE A 610 0.27 9.85 -13.65
C ILE A 610 1.51 9.76 -14.56
N ASP A 611 2.56 9.14 -14.04
CA ASP A 611 3.80 8.86 -14.77
C ASP A 611 3.52 7.99 -16.02
N PRO A 612 3.86 8.46 -17.25
CA PRO A 612 3.66 7.72 -18.48
C PRO A 612 4.29 6.33 -18.50
N ASP A 613 5.38 6.10 -17.75
CA ASP A 613 6.01 4.79 -17.66
C ASP A 613 5.04 3.73 -17.08
N LEU A 614 4.17 4.14 -16.14
CA LEU A 614 3.18 3.25 -15.54
C LEU A 614 2.05 2.89 -16.52
N LEU A 615 1.75 3.75 -17.48
CA LEU A 615 0.78 3.49 -18.54
C LEU A 615 1.29 2.44 -19.54
N SER A 616 2.61 2.23 -19.60
CA SER A 616 3.26 1.27 -20.51
C SER A 616 3.44 -0.15 -19.93
N LEU A 617 3.00 -0.40 -18.70
CA LEU A 617 3.10 -1.71 -18.05
C LEU A 617 2.38 -2.80 -18.86
N GLY A 618 2.97 -4.00 -18.97
CA GLY A 618 2.29 -5.13 -19.61
C GLY A 618 1.07 -5.60 -18.83
N ASN A 619 0.14 -6.28 -19.49
CA ASN A 619 -0.99 -6.97 -18.85
C ASN A 619 -0.50 -7.93 -17.74
N GLY A 620 -1.25 -7.98 -16.64
CA GLY A 620 -0.90 -8.78 -15.45
C GLY A 620 0.34 -8.29 -14.70
N LYS A 621 0.87 -7.10 -15.02
CA LYS A 621 1.98 -6.48 -14.27
C LYS A 621 1.47 -5.43 -13.30
N SER A 622 2.19 -5.35 -12.19
CA SER A 622 1.97 -4.38 -11.12
C SER A 622 3.24 -3.59 -10.84
N ALA A 623 3.09 -2.38 -10.32
CA ALA A 623 4.17 -1.54 -9.85
C ALA A 623 3.70 -0.65 -8.72
N SER A 624 4.58 -0.42 -7.74
CA SER A 624 4.39 0.55 -6.67
C SER A 624 5.57 1.52 -6.61
N ARG A 625 5.27 2.78 -6.29
CA ARG A 625 6.27 3.84 -6.16
C ARG A 625 5.81 4.87 -5.13
N ILE A 626 6.76 5.61 -4.57
CA ILE A 626 6.45 6.78 -3.74
C ILE A 626 6.42 8.00 -4.66
N VAL A 627 5.35 8.79 -4.54
CA VAL A 627 5.10 9.98 -5.36
C VAL A 627 4.72 11.17 -4.48
N VAL A 628 4.88 12.38 -4.99
CA VAL A 628 4.37 13.59 -4.34
C VAL A 628 3.10 14.03 -5.08
N ARG A 629 1.99 14.14 -4.36
CA ARG A 629 0.70 14.53 -4.93
C ARG A 629 -0.04 15.46 -3.99
N ASP A 630 -0.59 16.56 -4.51
CA ASP A 630 -1.37 17.53 -3.75
C ASP A 630 -0.66 18.02 -2.45
N GLY A 631 0.66 18.20 -2.52
CA GLY A 631 1.49 18.62 -1.38
C GLY A 631 1.71 17.53 -0.32
N HIS A 632 1.41 16.26 -0.63
CA HIS A 632 1.58 15.12 0.26
C HIS A 632 2.51 14.07 -0.37
N TYR A 633 3.26 13.35 0.47
CA TYR A 633 3.86 12.08 0.09
C TYR A 633 2.78 11.01 0.03
N CYS A 634 2.70 10.31 -1.10
CA CYS A 634 1.74 9.25 -1.34
C CYS A 634 2.45 7.99 -1.84
N ILE A 635 1.91 6.84 -1.48
CA ILE A 635 2.29 5.56 -2.05
C ILE A 635 1.32 5.25 -3.18
N LEU A 636 1.85 5.17 -4.40
CA LEU A 636 1.11 4.77 -5.59
C LEU A 636 1.28 3.27 -5.78
N GLY A 637 0.17 2.56 -6.00
CA GLY A 637 0.12 1.20 -6.51
C GLY A 637 -0.65 1.18 -7.83
N CYS A 638 -0.16 0.42 -8.80
CA CYS A 638 -0.71 0.34 -10.14
C CYS A 638 -0.69 -1.11 -10.62
N SER A 639 -1.78 -1.59 -11.22
CA SER A 639 -1.85 -2.90 -11.87
C SER A 639 -2.68 -2.84 -13.14
N VAL A 640 -2.26 -3.59 -14.16
CA VAL A 640 -2.94 -3.69 -15.46
C VAL A 640 -3.77 -4.96 -15.51
N SER A 641 -5.01 -4.86 -16.00
CA SER A 641 -5.90 -6.01 -16.26
C SER A 641 -5.21 -7.10 -17.09
N ASP A 642 -5.41 -8.36 -16.70
CA ASP A 642 -4.85 -9.55 -17.38
C ASP A 642 -5.94 -10.40 -18.05
N GLY A 643 -7.21 -10.05 -17.82
CA GLY A 643 -8.36 -10.86 -18.24
C GLY A 643 -8.75 -11.91 -17.20
N TYR A 644 -9.79 -12.67 -17.54
CA TYR A 644 -10.31 -13.75 -16.69
C TYR A 644 -10.83 -14.89 -17.56
N ARG A 645 -10.28 -16.09 -17.37
CA ARG A 645 -10.53 -17.28 -18.20
C ARG A 645 -10.26 -16.97 -19.68
N GLU A 646 -11.25 -17.10 -20.56
CA GLU A 646 -11.15 -16.73 -21.96
C GLU A 646 -11.24 -15.21 -22.21
N PHE A 647 -11.81 -14.45 -21.28
CA PHE A 647 -12.12 -13.03 -21.47
C PHE A 647 -10.87 -12.16 -21.44
N LYS A 648 -10.66 -11.38 -22.51
CA LYS A 648 -9.42 -10.63 -22.82
C LYS A 648 -8.16 -11.48 -23.07
N VAL A 649 -8.27 -12.80 -22.96
CA VAL A 649 -7.14 -13.73 -23.12
C VAL A 649 -7.19 -14.42 -24.49
N THR A 650 -8.33 -15.03 -24.82
CA THR A 650 -8.49 -15.84 -26.05
C THR A 650 -9.76 -15.55 -26.83
N ASP A 651 -10.70 -14.80 -26.27
CA ASP A 651 -11.98 -14.43 -26.91
C ASP A 651 -11.85 -13.41 -28.05
N GLY A 652 -10.72 -12.69 -28.10
CA GLY A 652 -10.41 -11.68 -29.10
C GLY A 652 -10.75 -10.24 -28.69
N TYR A 653 -11.39 -10.03 -27.54
CA TYR A 653 -11.63 -8.69 -26.98
C TYR A 653 -10.33 -8.15 -26.38
N LYS A 654 -10.07 -6.85 -26.55
CA LYS A 654 -8.88 -6.19 -25.99
C LYS A 654 -9.24 -4.83 -25.46
N GLU A 655 -9.08 -4.70 -24.16
CA GLU A 655 -9.16 -3.43 -23.46
C GLU A 655 -8.33 -3.52 -22.20
N ASP A 656 -7.35 -2.63 -22.11
CA ASP A 656 -6.48 -2.54 -20.97
C ASP A 656 -7.01 -1.50 -20.00
N VAL A 657 -7.42 -1.96 -18.83
CA VAL A 657 -7.79 -1.08 -17.71
C VAL A 657 -6.71 -1.20 -16.64
N ILE A 658 -6.31 -0.05 -16.12
CA ILE A 658 -5.32 0.06 -15.08
C ILE A 658 -6.02 0.49 -13.79
N ALA A 659 -5.86 -0.30 -12.72
CA ALA A 659 -6.24 0.15 -11.39
C ALA A 659 -5.09 0.92 -10.75
N VAL A 660 -5.39 2.10 -10.22
CA VAL A 660 -4.41 2.95 -9.53
C VAL A 660 -4.91 3.28 -8.14
N VAL A 661 -4.05 3.11 -7.14
CA VAL A 661 -4.32 3.35 -5.74
C VAL A 661 -3.30 4.34 -5.19
N TYR A 662 -3.76 5.34 -4.43
CA TYR A 662 -2.93 6.29 -3.70
C TYR A 662 -3.24 6.20 -2.22
N ASP A 663 -2.24 5.88 -1.39
CA ASP A 663 -2.32 5.98 0.06
C ASP A 663 -1.49 7.20 0.53
N ALA A 664 -2.15 8.19 1.12
CA ALA A 664 -1.49 9.41 1.59
C ALA A 664 -0.75 9.16 2.92
N PHE A 665 0.54 9.45 2.94
CA PHE A 665 1.43 9.20 4.08
C PHE A 665 1.60 10.45 4.98
N GLY A 666 1.67 11.64 4.38
CA GLY A 666 1.80 12.90 5.13
C GLY A 666 2.21 14.08 4.26
N GLU A 667 2.11 15.31 4.78
CA GLU A 667 2.46 16.53 4.06
C GLU A 667 3.95 16.60 3.68
N VAL A 668 4.26 17.24 2.55
CA VAL A 668 5.63 17.48 2.10
C VAL A 668 6.30 18.50 3.01
N ARG A 669 7.31 18.06 3.76
CA ARG A 669 8.15 18.93 4.61
C ARG A 669 9.44 19.27 3.88
N ASN A 670 9.72 20.57 3.75
CA ASN A 670 10.90 21.11 3.05
C ASN A 670 12.09 21.45 3.97
N HIS A 671 11.95 21.32 5.28
CA HIS A 671 12.97 21.77 6.23
C HIS A 671 13.24 20.71 7.30
N PHE A 672 14.34 19.98 7.10
CA PHE A 672 15.06 19.35 8.19
C PHE A 672 16.54 19.73 8.00
N SER A 673 17.07 20.49 8.95
CA SER A 673 18.50 20.65 9.20
C SER A 673 19.01 19.28 9.64
N SER A 674 19.79 18.58 8.80
CA SER A 674 20.39 17.33 9.25
C SER A 674 21.38 17.62 10.36
N ALA A 675 21.18 16.99 11.52
CA ALA A 675 22.22 16.88 12.51
C ALA A 675 23.37 16.04 11.92
N ASN A 676 24.46 16.71 11.57
CA ASN A 676 25.83 16.20 11.40
C ASN A 676 25.99 15.08 10.37
N ASP A 677 26.47 15.48 9.19
CA ASP A 677 26.99 14.56 8.20
C ASP A 677 28.20 13.79 8.76
N SER A 678 28.17 12.46 8.65
CA SER A 678 29.27 11.54 9.03
C SER A 678 30.60 11.82 8.29
N SER A 679 30.55 12.65 7.25
CA SER A 679 31.70 13.10 6.45
C SER A 679 32.63 14.09 7.17
N ALA A 680 32.20 14.65 8.31
CA ALA A 680 32.92 15.71 9.03
C ALA A 680 33.83 15.23 10.19
N ILE A 681 34.02 13.92 10.39
CA ILE A 681 34.88 13.38 11.45
C ILE A 681 36.32 13.88 11.27
N ILE A 682 36.85 14.63 12.24
CA ILE A 682 38.25 15.08 12.24
C ILE A 682 39.12 13.92 12.72
N GLN A 683 39.99 13.41 11.84
CA GLN A 683 40.94 12.36 12.18
C GLN A 683 42.05 12.90 13.10
N SER A 684 42.30 12.18 14.19
CA SER A 684 43.34 12.53 15.17
C SER A 684 44.72 12.17 14.60
N HIS A 685 45.56 13.16 14.31
CA HIS A 685 46.98 12.93 14.00
C HIS A 685 47.86 13.02 15.25
N ALA A 686 49.13 12.64 15.15
CA ALA A 686 50.10 12.87 16.23
C ALA A 686 50.38 14.38 16.33
N VAL A 687 49.79 15.03 17.33
CA VAL A 687 49.86 16.47 17.54
C VAL A 687 50.90 16.82 18.63
N GLU A 688 51.63 17.93 18.48
CA GLU A 688 52.56 18.41 19.50
C GLU A 688 51.82 19.22 20.58
N SER A 689 52.34 19.25 21.82
CA SER A 689 51.64 19.90 22.94
C SER A 689 51.50 21.43 22.82
N THR A 690 52.02 22.04 21.76
CA THR A 690 52.00 23.49 21.49
C THR A 690 51.08 23.87 20.33
N ASP A 691 50.40 22.91 19.72
CA ASP A 691 49.50 23.19 18.60
C ASP A 691 48.18 23.82 19.09
N PRO A 692 47.63 24.78 18.33
CA PRO A 692 46.41 25.50 18.71
C PRO A 692 45.17 24.59 18.74
N GLU A 693 44.34 24.78 19.76
CA GLU A 693 43.04 24.12 19.92
C GLU A 693 41.92 24.99 19.35
N PHE A 694 41.03 24.35 18.59
CA PHE A 694 39.88 25.00 17.97
C PHE A 694 38.59 24.29 18.37
N ALA A 695 37.59 25.09 18.74
CA ALA A 695 36.24 24.66 19.01
C ALA A 695 35.42 24.73 17.72
N THR A 696 35.02 23.59 17.19
CA THR A 696 34.35 23.45 15.88
C THR A 696 32.84 23.28 16.03
N PHE A 697 32.08 23.83 15.08
CA PHE A 697 30.61 23.86 15.07
C PHE A 697 30.07 24.08 13.66
N PHE A 698 28.80 23.74 13.44
CA PHE A 698 28.11 23.92 12.18
C PHE A 698 27.27 25.20 12.18
N VAL A 699 27.33 25.91 11.06
CA VAL A 699 26.34 26.91 10.67
C VAL A 699 25.76 26.44 9.34
N ASP A 700 24.46 26.20 9.32
CA ASP A 700 23.80 25.44 8.26
C ASP A 700 24.48 24.08 8.06
N GLU A 701 25.02 23.80 6.87
CA GLU A 701 25.73 22.55 6.54
C GLU A 701 27.27 22.74 6.42
N ILE A 702 27.80 23.88 6.88
CA ILE A 702 29.22 24.23 6.74
C ILE A 702 29.90 24.22 8.11
N LEU A 703 31.10 23.63 8.17
CA LEU A 703 31.89 23.51 9.39
C LEU A 703 32.76 24.76 9.63
N PHE A 704 32.59 25.36 10.80
CA PHE A 704 33.32 26.53 11.28
C PHE A 704 34.12 26.21 12.55
N ALA A 705 35.06 27.10 12.88
CA ALA A 705 35.89 27.00 14.06
C ALA A 705 36.10 28.36 14.74
N LEU A 706 36.23 28.32 16.05
CA LEU A 706 36.73 29.40 16.90
C LEU A 706 37.96 28.89 17.64
N GLU A 707 38.91 29.77 17.96
CA GLU A 707 39.99 29.41 18.88
C GLU A 707 39.37 28.98 20.21
N ALA A 708 39.80 27.84 20.76
CA ALA A 708 39.15 27.30 21.96
C ALA A 708 39.40 28.17 23.21
N GLU A 709 40.51 28.91 23.25
CA GLU A 709 40.87 29.79 24.38
C GLU A 709 39.91 30.96 24.61
N ILE A 710 39.24 31.43 23.55
CA ILE A 710 38.27 32.55 23.63
C ILE A 710 36.85 32.07 23.91
N VAL A 711 36.60 30.76 23.86
CA VAL A 711 35.28 30.19 24.12
C VAL A 711 35.13 29.96 25.62
N LEU A 712 33.99 30.38 26.17
CA LEU A 712 33.65 30.12 27.56
C LEU A 712 32.84 28.83 27.69
N GLU A 713 31.68 28.79 27.05
CA GLU A 713 30.76 27.67 27.12
C GLU A 713 29.74 27.76 25.98
N ALA A 714 29.03 26.67 25.74
CA ALA A 714 27.84 26.64 24.92
C ALA A 714 26.59 26.40 25.79
N LEU A 715 25.49 27.03 25.40
CA LEU A 715 24.16 26.95 26.03
C LEU A 715 23.09 26.61 24.97
N PRO A 716 21.95 26.00 25.33
CA PRO A 716 20.88 25.70 24.37
C PRO A 716 20.20 26.97 23.87
N ALA A 717 19.84 27.01 22.57
CA ALA A 717 19.11 28.15 22.00
C ALA A 717 17.72 28.37 22.64
N SER A 718 17.13 27.35 23.26
CA SER A 718 15.86 27.46 24.00
C SER A 718 15.94 28.38 25.23
N GLU A 719 17.14 28.69 25.73
CA GLU A 719 17.35 29.62 26.85
C GLU A 719 17.43 31.09 26.41
N ILE A 720 17.36 31.37 25.09
CA ILE A 720 17.34 32.73 24.57
C ILE A 720 16.01 33.39 24.96
N SER A 721 16.10 34.50 25.67
CA SER A 721 14.98 35.39 25.94
C SER A 721 14.88 36.44 24.83
N SER A 722 13.72 36.53 24.17
CA SER A 722 13.46 37.54 23.15
C SER A 722 13.36 38.94 23.79
N VAL A 723 13.94 39.95 23.14
CA VAL A 723 13.94 41.34 23.63
C VAL A 723 13.38 42.26 22.54
N SER A 724 12.33 42.99 22.85
CA SER A 724 11.60 43.83 21.88
C SER A 724 12.25 45.20 21.58
N ILE A 725 13.57 45.36 21.75
CA ILE A 725 14.25 46.67 21.67
C ILE A 725 15.36 46.68 20.60
N GLY A 726 15.18 47.53 19.58
CA GLY A 726 16.21 47.90 18.59
C GLY A 726 16.32 46.93 17.42
N SER A 727 15.79 47.32 16.26
CA SER A 727 15.65 46.54 15.02
C SER A 727 16.99 46.23 14.33
N ARG A 728 17.71 45.24 14.83
CA ARG A 728 18.85 44.63 14.14
C ARG A 728 18.54 43.17 13.90
N SER A 729 18.38 42.79 12.64
CA SER A 729 18.00 41.44 12.24
C SER A 729 19.04 40.39 12.63
N GLU A 730 20.29 40.80 12.84
CA GLU A 730 21.36 39.93 13.34
C GLU A 730 21.27 39.62 14.85
N ARG A 731 20.43 40.32 15.62
CA ARG A 731 20.35 40.19 17.09
C ARG A 731 19.10 39.42 17.49
N VAL A 732 19.30 38.24 18.08
CA VAL A 732 18.23 37.27 18.36
C VAL A 732 17.61 37.48 19.75
N GLY A 733 18.43 37.84 20.75
CA GLY A 733 17.94 38.01 22.12
C GLY A 733 19.06 38.07 23.16
N VAL A 734 18.74 37.74 24.40
CA VAL A 734 19.71 37.64 25.51
C VAL A 734 19.66 36.28 26.18
N ILE A 735 20.79 35.82 26.70
CA ILE A 735 20.91 34.59 27.49
C ILE A 735 21.56 34.89 28.84
N ALA A 736 21.13 34.20 29.90
CA ALA A 736 21.69 34.35 31.23
C ALA A 736 22.83 33.35 31.45
N ILE A 737 23.98 33.83 31.95
CA ILE A 737 25.13 32.99 32.29
C ILE A 737 25.21 32.85 33.81
N GLN A 738 25.32 31.61 34.30
CA GLN A 738 25.55 31.30 35.70
C GLN A 738 27.01 30.92 35.94
N HIS A 739 27.78 31.82 36.56
CA HIS A 739 29.07 31.47 37.16
C HIS A 739 29.06 31.72 38.67
N GLU A 740 29.74 30.86 39.40
CA GLU A 740 29.78 30.74 40.86
C GLU A 740 29.71 32.08 41.62
N GLY A 741 28.59 32.28 42.32
CA GLY A 741 28.50 33.18 43.49
C GLY A 741 28.30 34.68 43.25
N ARG A 742 28.24 35.17 42.00
CA ARG A 742 27.80 36.55 41.69
C ARG A 742 26.67 36.48 40.66
N GLY A 743 25.57 37.19 40.90
CA GLY A 743 24.28 37.01 40.22
C GLY A 743 24.30 36.94 38.68
N SER A 744 23.19 36.47 38.10
CA SER A 744 23.02 36.20 36.67
C SER A 744 23.52 37.34 35.78
N ASN A 745 24.52 37.07 34.97
CA ASN A 745 25.09 38.04 34.02
C ASN A 745 24.49 37.75 32.64
N TYR A 746 23.91 38.76 31.98
CA TYR A 746 23.24 38.58 30.69
C TYR A 746 24.18 38.88 29.52
N VAL A 747 24.05 38.09 28.45
CA VAL A 747 24.84 38.22 27.22
C VAL A 747 23.94 38.33 26.01
N TRP A 748 24.26 39.26 25.11
CA TRP A 748 23.56 39.42 23.83
C TRP A 748 23.91 38.29 22.86
N VAL A 749 22.88 37.73 22.23
CA VAL A 749 22.99 36.63 21.26
C VAL A 749 22.79 37.16 19.84
N TYR A 750 23.73 36.84 18.95
CA TYR A 750 23.73 37.21 17.55
C TYR A 750 23.66 35.99 16.64
N ASP A 751 22.89 36.07 15.55
CA ASP A 751 22.73 35.01 14.56
C ASP A 751 23.94 34.94 13.63
N LEU A 752 24.74 33.89 13.77
CA LEU A 752 25.96 33.76 12.98
C LEU A 752 25.67 33.45 11.51
N SER A 753 24.60 32.71 11.17
CA SER A 753 24.23 32.49 9.76
C SER A 753 23.86 33.82 9.13
N TYR A 754 23.02 34.62 9.79
CA TYR A 754 22.67 35.95 9.28
C TYR A 754 23.90 36.84 9.05
N LEU A 755 24.90 36.78 9.94
CA LEU A 755 26.14 37.55 9.77
C LEU A 755 27.03 37.05 8.63
N LEU A 756 26.96 35.76 8.28
CA LEU A 756 27.73 35.14 7.20
C LEU A 756 27.06 35.25 5.83
N SER A 757 25.75 35.02 5.77
CA SER A 757 24.97 34.83 4.54
C SER A 757 23.86 35.87 4.34
N GLY A 758 23.51 36.64 5.37
CA GLY A 758 22.39 37.59 5.35
C GLY A 758 21.01 36.94 5.52
N THR A 759 20.93 35.61 5.67
CA THR A 759 19.67 34.89 5.90
C THR A 759 19.53 34.48 7.36
N PRO A 760 18.40 34.78 8.03
CA PRO A 760 18.18 34.35 9.41
C PRO A 760 18.17 32.83 9.55
N SER A 761 18.78 32.32 10.60
CA SER A 761 18.77 30.91 10.97
C SER A 761 17.36 30.46 11.39
N VAL A 762 16.98 29.24 11.00
CA VAL A 762 15.82 28.56 11.59
C VAL A 762 16.26 27.90 12.89
N VAL A 763 15.72 28.38 14.02
CA VAL A 763 16.06 27.84 15.35
C VAL A 763 15.27 26.56 15.60
N ASP A 764 15.98 25.46 15.82
CA ASP A 764 15.45 24.13 16.13
C ASP A 764 15.97 23.61 17.49
N SER A 765 15.69 22.34 17.82
CA SER A 765 16.16 21.70 19.05
C SER A 765 17.68 21.42 19.08
N ASN A 766 18.36 21.49 17.94
CA ASN A 766 19.80 21.27 17.83
C ASN A 766 20.60 22.57 17.97
N SER A 767 19.96 23.71 17.71
CA SER A 767 20.55 25.04 17.77
C SER A 767 21.18 25.36 19.13
N GLN A 768 22.40 25.88 19.12
CA GLN A 768 23.18 26.22 20.32
C GLN A 768 23.64 27.68 20.29
N VAL A 769 23.98 28.22 21.47
CA VAL A 769 24.59 29.53 21.63
C VAL A 769 26.01 29.33 22.18
N ILE A 770 27.02 29.64 21.38
CA ILE A 770 28.42 29.65 21.83
C ILE A 770 28.70 31.00 22.46
N VAL A 771 29.03 31.01 23.75
CA VAL A 771 29.45 32.21 24.47
C VAL A 771 30.96 32.34 24.35
N ILE A 772 31.41 33.47 23.82
CA ILE A 772 32.83 33.80 23.71
C ILE A 772 33.18 35.03 24.53
N MET A 773 34.43 35.07 25.00
CA MET A 773 35.04 36.19 25.69
C MET A 773 36.02 36.90 24.77
N CYS A 774 35.82 38.20 24.60
CA CYS A 774 36.66 39.01 23.74
C CYS A 774 37.07 40.29 24.46
N GLY A 775 38.34 40.37 24.85
CA GLY A 775 38.79 41.40 25.80
C GLY A 775 37.98 41.32 27.10
N THR A 776 37.20 42.35 27.41
CA THR A 776 36.32 42.41 28.60
C THR A 776 34.85 42.12 28.33
N HIS A 777 34.46 41.91 27.06
CA HIS A 777 33.06 41.73 26.67
C HIS A 777 32.74 40.24 26.43
N LYS A 778 31.51 39.85 26.79
CA LYS A 778 30.96 38.53 26.48
C LYS A 778 29.88 38.68 25.41
N ILE A 779 29.92 37.85 24.37
CA ILE A 779 28.89 37.79 23.33
C ILE A 779 28.50 36.33 23.07
N GLY A 780 27.23 36.11 22.71
CA GLY A 780 26.71 34.81 22.32
C GLY A 780 26.52 34.73 20.81
N LEU A 781 26.90 33.61 20.21
CA LEU A 781 26.72 33.32 18.79
C LEU A 781 25.76 32.15 18.65
N LEU A 782 24.60 32.40 18.03
CA LEU A 782 23.67 31.35 17.66
C LEU A 782 24.24 30.59 16.46
N VAL A 783 24.35 29.27 16.63
CA VAL A 783 24.90 28.31 15.66
C VAL A 783 23.95 27.12 15.52
N GLY A 784 24.09 26.37 14.42
CA GLY A 784 23.22 25.23 14.12
C GLY A 784 23.47 24.03 15.02
N ALA A 785 24.73 23.57 15.15
CA ALA A 785 25.08 22.44 16.01
C ALA A 785 26.55 22.49 16.46
N LEU A 786 26.87 21.88 17.60
CA LEU A 786 28.27 21.70 18.05
C LEU A 786 28.87 20.45 17.41
N HIS A 787 30.16 20.53 17.07
CA HIS A 787 30.92 19.42 16.51
C HIS A 787 31.90 18.84 17.54
N SER A 788 33.15 19.32 17.60
CA SER A 788 34.19 18.84 18.53
C SER A 788 35.20 19.94 18.87
N VAL A 789 36.04 19.71 19.88
CA VAL A 789 37.24 20.51 20.11
C VAL A 789 38.45 19.71 19.62
N ALA A 790 39.20 20.26 18.66
CA ALA A 790 40.30 19.56 18.00
C ALA A 790 41.57 20.40 17.97
N GLN A 791 42.73 19.73 18.02
CA GLN A 791 44.02 20.37 17.81
C GLN A 791 44.44 20.25 16.34
N PHE A 792 45.02 21.32 15.82
CA PHE A 792 45.52 21.35 14.44
C PHE A 792 46.95 21.88 14.42
N SER A 793 47.83 21.20 13.70
CA SER A 793 49.19 21.67 13.49
C SER A 793 49.19 22.98 12.67
N GLN A 794 50.18 23.83 12.89
CA GLN A 794 50.32 25.06 12.11
C GLN A 794 50.36 24.83 10.59
N ALA A 795 50.87 23.68 10.13
CA ALA A 795 50.91 23.35 8.71
C ALA A 795 49.52 23.14 8.08
N GLN A 796 48.51 22.81 8.89
CA GLN A 796 47.12 22.64 8.44
C GLN A 796 46.36 23.97 8.34
N ILE A 797 46.89 25.03 8.94
CA ILE A 797 46.23 26.34 9.01
C ILE A 797 46.78 27.22 7.89
N SER A 798 45.89 27.73 7.04
CA SER A 798 46.23 28.64 5.95
C SER A 798 45.37 29.89 5.99
N THR A 799 45.90 31.02 5.53
CA THR A 799 45.09 32.24 5.37
C THR A 799 44.03 32.04 4.30
N THR A 800 42.85 32.60 4.52
CA THR A 800 41.79 32.49 3.50
C THR A 800 42.20 33.25 2.23
N PRO A 801 42.00 32.69 1.03
CA PRO A 801 42.26 33.40 -0.23
C PRO A 801 41.32 34.59 -0.45
N LEU A 802 40.25 34.71 0.35
CA LEU A 802 39.27 35.80 0.32
C LEU A 802 39.63 36.97 1.25
N ALA A 803 40.82 36.96 1.87
CA ALA A 803 41.26 38.02 2.78
C ALA A 803 41.72 39.25 1.98
N ASP A 804 40.87 40.26 1.85
CA ASP A 804 41.29 41.60 1.41
C ASP A 804 41.88 42.34 2.62
N GLU A 805 43.22 42.48 2.65
CA GLU A 805 43.99 43.07 3.77
C GLU A 805 43.50 44.48 4.17
N LYS A 806 42.75 45.17 3.30
CA LYS A 806 42.25 46.53 3.56
C LYS A 806 40.85 46.63 4.17
N ARG A 807 40.03 45.58 4.10
CA ARG A 807 38.62 45.61 4.58
C ARG A 807 38.33 44.67 5.74
N GLY A 808 39.19 43.67 5.98
CA GLY A 808 38.91 42.62 6.95
C GLY A 808 37.81 41.67 6.44
N ASN A 809 37.85 40.42 6.88
CA ASN A 809 36.86 39.41 6.50
C ASN A 809 36.44 38.64 7.75
N LEU A 810 35.19 38.18 7.81
CA LEU A 810 34.66 37.45 8.97
C LEU A 810 35.34 36.07 9.11
N ILE A 811 35.94 35.57 8.03
CA ILE A 811 36.74 34.34 8.02
C ILE A 811 38.21 34.71 7.93
N LYS A 812 38.99 34.34 8.95
CA LYS A 812 40.42 34.66 9.07
C LYS A 812 41.30 33.63 8.40
N TRP A 813 41.00 32.36 8.66
CA TRP A 813 41.82 31.21 8.30
C TRP A 813 40.95 30.06 7.81
N ILE A 814 41.58 29.17 7.04
CA ILE A 814 41.02 27.89 6.64
C ILE A 814 41.94 26.79 7.17
N ILE A 815 41.36 25.88 7.93
CA ILE A 815 42.03 24.66 8.41
C ILE A 815 41.76 23.55 7.38
N LYS A 816 42.82 22.88 6.93
CA LYS A 816 42.77 21.70 6.06
C LYS A 816 42.95 20.44 6.90
N ALA A 817 41.84 19.84 7.31
CA ALA A 817 41.81 18.60 8.08
C ALA A 817 41.74 17.37 7.15
N ASN A 818 42.00 16.18 7.71
CA ASN A 818 41.92 14.88 7.02
C ASN A 818 42.69 14.83 5.70
N ASP A 819 43.98 15.20 5.74
CA ASP A 819 44.86 15.29 4.55
C ASP A 819 44.31 16.19 3.42
N GLY A 820 43.49 17.18 3.76
CA GLY A 820 42.91 18.15 2.84
C GLY A 820 41.54 17.79 2.28
N ASN A 821 40.92 16.70 2.77
CA ASN A 821 39.56 16.31 2.39
C ASN A 821 38.46 17.06 3.16
N LEU A 822 38.82 17.77 4.24
CA LEU A 822 37.89 18.56 5.05
C LEU A 822 38.42 19.97 5.24
N PHE A 823 37.59 20.97 4.90
CA PHE A 823 37.92 22.39 5.08
C PHE A 823 37.07 22.98 6.20
N ILE A 824 37.72 23.65 7.15
CA ILE A 824 37.05 24.29 8.29
C ILE A 824 37.37 25.77 8.27
N GLN A 825 36.33 26.61 8.35
CA GLN A 825 36.48 28.06 8.28
C GLN A 825 36.59 28.67 9.69
N CYS A 826 37.69 29.38 9.97
CA CYS A 826 37.89 30.02 11.27
C CYS A 826 37.32 31.43 11.31
N VAL A 827 36.43 31.70 12.25
CA VAL A 827 35.80 33.01 12.42
C VAL A 827 36.80 34.00 13.05
N ASP A 828 36.98 35.17 12.43
CA ASP A 828 37.74 36.29 12.99
C ASP A 828 36.89 37.03 14.02
N VAL A 829 37.16 36.74 15.29
CA VAL A 829 36.41 37.31 16.40
C VAL A 829 36.70 38.80 16.61
N ASP A 830 37.93 39.26 16.33
CA ASP A 830 38.27 40.69 16.42
C ASP A 830 37.56 41.51 15.34
N PHE A 831 37.37 40.92 14.16
CA PHE A 831 36.58 41.53 13.09
C PHE A 831 35.08 41.50 13.41
N LEU A 832 34.57 40.36 13.88
CA LEU A 832 33.18 40.19 14.32
C LEU A 832 32.80 41.26 15.37
N LEU A 833 33.64 41.52 16.36
CA LEU A 833 33.38 42.57 17.36
C LEU A 833 33.36 43.96 16.76
N ARG A 834 34.30 44.29 15.86
CA ARG A 834 34.32 45.58 15.17
C ARG A 834 33.02 45.80 14.39
N MET A 835 32.52 44.76 13.74
CA MET A 835 31.23 44.77 13.04
C MET A 835 30.04 44.97 14.00
N LEU A 836 30.07 44.33 15.17
CA LEU A 836 28.99 44.42 16.17
C LEU A 836 29.01 45.72 16.99
N THR A 837 30.17 46.36 17.17
CA THR A 837 30.35 47.57 18.00
C THR A 837 30.33 48.88 17.21
N ASN A 838 30.59 48.87 15.89
CA ASN A 838 30.76 50.09 15.09
C ASN A 838 29.65 50.24 14.01
N PRO A 839 28.65 51.12 14.18
CA PRO A 839 27.44 51.13 13.36
C PRO A 839 27.54 51.85 11.99
N PHE A 840 28.73 52.20 11.50
CA PHE A 840 28.89 53.09 10.33
C PHE A 840 29.68 52.56 9.12
N ASP A 841 30.10 51.30 9.09
CA ASP A 841 30.56 50.70 7.82
C ASP A 841 29.46 49.79 7.25
N PRO A 842 28.87 50.13 6.08
CA PRO A 842 27.92 49.26 5.42
C PRO A 842 28.66 48.00 4.96
N VAL A 843 28.17 46.84 5.40
CA VAL A 843 28.48 45.54 4.78
C VAL A 843 27.99 45.63 3.34
N LYS A 844 28.90 45.94 2.40
CA LYS A 844 28.63 45.77 0.98
C LYS A 844 28.68 44.27 0.70
N GLN A 845 27.52 43.73 0.35
CA GLN A 845 27.30 42.40 -0.20
C GLN A 845 28.44 42.02 -1.16
N GLN A 846 29.07 40.88 -0.91
CA GLN A 846 29.80 40.12 -1.93
C GLN A 846 28.85 39.13 -2.58
#